data_AF-A0AAD6FD19-F1
#
_entry.id   AF-A0AAD6FD19-F1
#
_cell.length_a   1.000
_cell.length_b   1.000
_cell.length_c   1.000
_cell.angle_alpha   90.00
_cell.angle_beta   90.00
_cell.angle_gamma   90.00
#
_symmetry.space_group_name_H-M   'P 1'
#
loop_
_entity.id
_entity.type
_entity.pdbx_description
1 polymer ?
#
loop_
_entity_poly.entity_id
_entity_poly.type
_entity_poly.pdbx_seq_one_letter_code
_entity_poly.pdbx_strand_id
1 'polypeptide(L)'
;MHPLSLLCVVVTVSVTLARPHRPHASSEMVDLINKANTTWTAGQNFYNIDISYVKGLCGTILNGPRLPEVVHNTEGIRLPDSFDPRQQWPNCPTIKQIRDQGSCGSCWAFGAVEAISDRLCIHSSGQVSLEISAEDLLSCCDECGMGCFGGYPAVAWQFWAKKGLVTGGLYNSNVGCRPYSIPACEHHVNGTRPPCQGEQETPKCVEQCADGYSPSYQKDKNFGKHAYSVPSKQEQIMTELYKNGPVEAAFAVYADFLLYKTGVYQHVTGEMLGGHAIKILGWGEENGTPYWLAANSWNSDWGDKGFFKIKRGNDECGIEPHTVLICSITAALYYLWGRKCQTPALVSSKAFSAFLHKHCPVVSEPFIPTPWCWGGRIQTLVCAILKSKPTVCYRNELIRTVDGGQISLDWVDNRDSAEYPESSIRPTVLILPGLTGNSKVSYVRHAINQATRRGYRVVVFNNRGLGGEELLTPVTYCAANTSDLERVVLHVNGLYPHAPVLGAGVSLGGMLLLNYLARKRTESGMVAGFTISVPWNALKSAASMEEPLNWLLFNKYLTNGLCQAVTRHRKVLEKVVDIDHVLKAQTIREFDERFTSLLFGYKSCTDYYHDASPDHKLPNTAVPIMCLNAADDPFSPQGAFPLTTIQSLPNVAMLLTAHGGHIAFLQGFFPRGESYMERLFGQFVQAAFEHPKDIKKACGIKEKPSS
;
A
#
# COMPACT_ATOMS: atom_id res chain seq x y z
N MET A 1 35.42 7.52 -39.07
CA MET A 1 35.14 8.72 -38.24
C MET A 1 34.10 8.33 -37.20
N HIS A 2 34.52 8.31 -35.92
CA HIS A 2 33.75 8.00 -34.71
C HIS A 2 32.67 9.07 -34.39
N PRO A 3 31.76 8.87 -33.39
CA PRO A 3 31.39 7.64 -32.69
C PRO A 3 29.86 7.41 -32.48
N LEU A 4 29.50 6.15 -32.22
CA LEU A 4 28.29 5.71 -31.52
C LEU A 4 28.29 6.20 -30.06
N SER A 5 27.13 6.65 -29.55
CA SER A 5 26.88 6.80 -28.11
C SER A 5 25.86 5.75 -27.66
N LEU A 6 26.32 4.90 -26.74
CA LEU A 6 25.64 3.76 -26.13
C LEU A 6 24.70 4.28 -25.02
N LEU A 7 23.39 4.01 -25.10
CA LEU A 7 22.46 4.21 -23.99
C LEU A 7 22.18 2.84 -23.36
N CYS A 8 22.92 2.51 -22.29
CA CYS A 8 22.71 1.29 -21.52
C CYS A 8 21.38 1.37 -20.74
N VAL A 9 20.36 0.68 -21.24
CA VAL A 9 19.18 0.31 -20.47
C VAL A 9 19.55 -0.89 -19.60
N VAL A 10 19.74 -0.68 -18.30
CA VAL A 10 19.84 -1.79 -17.34
C VAL A 10 18.44 -2.33 -17.11
N VAL A 11 18.09 -3.37 -17.89
CA VAL A 11 16.99 -4.28 -17.60
C VAL A 11 17.47 -5.20 -16.47
N THR A 12 17.02 -4.99 -15.25
CA THR A 12 17.10 -6.05 -14.24
C THR A 12 15.98 -7.05 -14.51
N VAL A 13 16.32 -8.08 -15.30
CA VAL A 13 15.53 -9.31 -15.40
C VAL A 13 15.62 -10.01 -14.04
N SER A 14 14.57 -9.93 -13.22
CA SER A 14 14.42 -10.87 -12.10
C SER A 14 13.98 -12.22 -12.66
N VAL A 15 14.96 -13.02 -13.06
CA VAL A 15 14.78 -14.47 -13.23
C VAL A 15 14.47 -15.02 -11.84
N THR A 16 13.23 -15.43 -11.59
CA THR A 16 12.90 -16.30 -10.46
C THR A 16 13.43 -17.71 -10.75
N LEU A 17 14.75 -17.85 -10.71
CA LEU A 17 15.36 -19.09 -10.25
C LEU A 17 14.96 -19.22 -8.79
N ALA A 18 14.30 -20.31 -8.43
CA ALA A 18 14.10 -20.68 -7.03
C ALA A 18 15.48 -20.67 -6.35
N ARG A 19 15.80 -19.58 -5.65
CA ARG A 19 17.00 -19.52 -4.82
C ARG A 19 16.76 -20.51 -3.69
N PRO A 20 17.65 -21.51 -3.50
CA PRO A 20 17.56 -22.34 -2.31
C PRO A 20 17.61 -21.42 -1.08
N HIS A 21 16.75 -21.70 -0.10
CA HIS A 21 16.73 -21.00 1.18
C HIS A 21 18.14 -21.12 1.80
N ARG A 22 18.97 -20.09 1.62
CA ARG A 22 20.27 -20.04 2.30
C ARG A 22 20.00 -19.56 3.73
N PRO A 23 20.47 -20.29 4.76
CA PRO A 23 20.28 -19.86 6.14
C PRO A 23 20.89 -18.47 6.34
N HIS A 24 20.15 -17.59 7.01
CA HIS A 24 20.61 -16.25 7.35
C HIS A 24 21.73 -16.33 8.39
N ALA A 25 22.72 -15.43 8.31
CA ALA A 25 23.88 -15.43 9.20
C ALA A 25 24.61 -16.79 9.28
N SER A 26 24.79 -17.48 8.15
CA SER A 26 25.47 -18.79 8.10
C SER A 26 27.00 -18.69 8.07
N SER A 27 27.67 -19.79 8.43
CA SER A 27 29.13 -19.91 8.28
C SER A 27 29.59 -19.70 6.83
N GLU A 28 28.77 -20.09 5.85
CA GLU A 28 29.05 -19.82 4.42
C GLU A 28 29.06 -18.32 4.11
N MET A 29 28.19 -17.54 4.74
CA MET A 29 28.15 -16.08 4.58
C MET A 29 29.39 -15.44 5.21
N VAL A 30 29.80 -15.92 6.39
CA VAL A 30 31.06 -15.50 7.04
C VAL A 30 32.25 -15.73 6.11
N ASP A 31 32.37 -16.93 5.55
CA ASP A 31 33.45 -17.28 4.63
C ASP A 31 33.42 -16.42 3.36
N LEU A 32 32.23 -16.15 2.83
CA LEU A 32 32.06 -15.29 1.65
C LEU A 32 32.56 -13.87 1.92
N ILE A 33 32.18 -13.27 3.05
CA ILE A 33 32.57 -11.91 3.41
C ILE A 33 34.08 -11.83 3.64
N ASN A 34 34.63 -12.78 4.41
CA ASN A 34 36.06 -12.79 4.72
C ASN A 34 36.94 -13.08 3.49
N LYS A 35 36.45 -13.86 2.51
CA LYS A 35 37.14 -14.07 1.22
C LYS A 35 37.04 -12.88 0.28
N ALA A 36 36.02 -12.03 0.42
CA ALA A 36 35.83 -10.85 -0.42
C ALA A 36 36.84 -9.72 -0.12
N ASN A 37 37.73 -9.90 0.87
CA ASN A 37 38.78 -8.95 1.26
C ASN A 37 38.22 -7.53 1.48
N THR A 38 37.13 -7.46 2.23
CA THR A 38 36.45 -6.20 2.54
C THR A 38 37.14 -5.45 3.68
N THR A 39 36.63 -4.28 4.03
CA THR A 39 37.18 -3.43 5.11
C THR A 39 36.80 -3.90 6.51
N TRP A 40 36.06 -5.01 6.65
CA TRP A 40 35.63 -5.57 7.93
C TRP A 40 35.75 -7.09 7.95
N THR A 41 35.83 -7.64 9.16
CA THR A 41 35.88 -9.08 9.41
C THR A 41 34.53 -9.56 9.91
N ALA A 42 33.97 -10.55 9.22
CA ALA A 42 32.78 -11.25 9.64
C ALA A 42 33.14 -12.41 10.60
N GLY A 43 32.26 -12.66 11.55
CA GLY A 43 32.32 -13.83 12.41
C GLY A 43 30.93 -14.13 12.96
N GLN A 44 30.74 -15.35 13.47
CA GLN A 44 29.45 -15.71 14.03
C GLN A 44 29.17 -14.84 15.26
N ASN A 45 28.16 -13.98 15.16
CA ASN A 45 27.52 -13.42 16.33
C ASN A 45 26.29 -14.23 16.68
N PHE A 46 25.41 -14.62 15.74
CA PHE A 46 24.10 -15.17 16.09
C PHE A 46 24.04 -16.70 15.92
N TYR A 47 23.80 -17.48 16.97
CA TYR A 47 23.69 -18.94 16.87
C TYR A 47 22.23 -19.41 16.92
N ASN A 48 21.79 -20.22 15.94
CA ASN A 48 20.46 -20.87 15.91
C ASN A 48 19.26 -19.92 16.15
N ILE A 49 19.31 -18.69 15.63
CA ILE A 49 18.29 -17.68 15.90
C ILE A 49 17.17 -17.68 14.86
N ASP A 50 15.94 -17.44 15.32
CA ASP A 50 14.82 -17.13 14.42
C ASP A 50 15.04 -15.74 13.81
N ILE A 51 14.93 -15.61 12.49
CA ILE A 51 15.05 -14.32 11.83
C ILE A 51 13.90 -13.38 12.16
N SER A 52 12.74 -13.91 12.55
CA SER A 52 11.64 -13.10 13.09
C SER A 52 12.11 -12.29 14.31
N TYR A 53 12.89 -12.90 15.19
CA TYR A 53 13.47 -12.26 16.38
C TYR A 53 14.41 -11.12 16.01
N VAL A 54 15.32 -11.35 15.07
CA VAL A 54 16.28 -10.32 14.63
C VAL A 54 15.58 -9.16 13.94
N LYS A 55 14.52 -9.43 13.17
CA LYS A 55 13.66 -8.39 12.61
C LYS A 55 12.96 -7.58 13.71
N GLY A 56 12.56 -8.23 14.80
CA GLY A 56 12.05 -7.57 16.01
C GLY A 56 13.07 -6.67 16.70
N LEU A 57 14.37 -6.99 16.65
CA LEU A 57 15.43 -6.10 17.17
C LEU A 57 15.60 -4.83 16.32
N CYS A 58 15.27 -4.89 15.03
CA CYS A 58 15.32 -3.77 14.09
C CYS A 58 14.06 -2.88 14.23
N GLY A 59 13.93 -2.25 15.38
CA GLY A 59 12.76 -1.49 15.81
C GLY A 59 12.65 -0.05 15.31
N THR A 60 13.36 0.36 14.27
CA THR A 60 13.26 1.74 13.76
C THR A 60 12.48 1.79 12.47
N ILE A 61 11.42 2.60 12.47
CA ILE A 61 10.66 2.90 11.26
C ILE A 61 11.41 4.02 10.52
N LEU A 62 12.21 3.61 9.52
CA LEU A 62 12.96 4.54 8.67
C LEU A 62 12.00 5.50 7.93
N ASN A 63 12.47 6.70 7.62
CA ASN A 63 11.69 7.77 6.95
C ASN A 63 10.49 8.30 7.76
N GLY A 64 10.61 8.33 9.09
CA GLY A 64 9.66 8.96 9.99
C GLY A 64 9.58 10.50 9.90
N PRO A 65 8.82 11.14 10.79
CA PRO A 65 8.75 12.60 10.91
C PRO A 65 10.15 13.23 10.96
N ARG A 66 10.32 14.41 10.35
CA ARG A 66 11.60 15.14 10.37
C ARG A 66 11.52 16.32 11.32
N LEU A 67 12.64 16.59 12.00
CA LEU A 67 12.80 17.78 12.81
C LEU A 67 13.30 18.94 11.93
N PRO A 68 13.12 20.20 12.37
CA PRO A 68 13.78 21.32 11.72
C PRO A 68 15.30 21.09 11.63
N GLU A 69 15.89 21.38 10.48
CA GLU A 69 17.34 21.23 10.30
C GLU A 69 18.08 22.42 10.94
N VAL A 70 19.17 22.12 11.65
CA VAL A 70 20.12 23.12 12.14
C VAL A 70 21.40 23.00 11.33
N VAL A 71 21.68 24.04 10.54
CA VAL A 71 22.92 24.15 9.76
C VAL A 71 23.97 24.86 10.63
N HIS A 72 25.07 24.18 10.90
CA HIS A 72 26.24 24.79 11.51
C HIS A 72 26.98 25.67 10.52
N ASN A 73 27.42 26.85 10.98
CA ASN A 73 28.48 27.57 10.31
C ASN A 73 29.79 26.78 10.49
N THR A 74 30.32 26.25 9.39
CA THR A 74 31.58 25.48 9.33
C THR A 74 32.77 26.32 8.94
N GLU A 75 32.59 27.61 8.60
CA GLU A 75 33.69 28.50 8.26
C GLU A 75 34.65 28.66 9.45
N GLY A 76 35.93 28.39 9.21
CA GLY A 76 36.99 28.51 10.21
C GLY A 76 37.09 27.36 11.22
N ILE A 77 36.19 26.36 11.16
CA ILE A 77 36.28 25.17 12.03
C ILE A 77 37.24 24.15 11.42
N ARG A 78 38.34 23.87 12.12
CA ARG A 78 39.26 22.79 11.77
C ARG A 78 38.92 21.55 12.58
N LEU A 79 38.19 20.63 11.97
CA LEU A 79 37.86 19.34 12.56
C LEU A 79 39.09 18.41 12.51
N PRO A 80 39.34 17.59 13.55
CA PRO A 80 40.42 16.61 13.53
C PRO A 80 40.10 15.44 12.58
N ASP A 81 41.13 14.78 12.06
CA ASP A 81 40.98 13.62 11.17
C ASP A 81 40.28 12.44 11.86
N SER A 82 40.43 12.33 13.18
CA SER A 82 39.70 11.39 14.03
C SER A 82 39.19 12.07 15.29
N PHE A 83 38.03 11.62 15.76
CA PHE A 83 37.39 12.15 16.96
C PHE A 83 36.72 11.03 17.73
N ASP A 84 37.12 10.88 18.98
CA ASP A 84 36.50 9.96 19.93
C ASP A 84 36.02 10.75 21.16
N PRO A 85 34.70 10.93 21.35
CA PRO A 85 34.18 11.76 22.43
C PRO A 85 34.48 11.18 23.82
N ARG A 86 34.83 9.89 23.92
CA ARG A 86 35.24 9.24 25.18
C ARG A 86 36.59 9.78 25.67
N GLN A 87 37.40 10.31 24.76
CA GLN A 87 38.67 10.99 25.06
C GLN A 87 38.46 12.49 25.27
N GLN A 88 37.55 13.11 24.51
CA GLN A 88 37.24 14.53 24.61
C GLN A 88 36.53 14.89 25.92
N TRP A 89 35.59 14.06 26.35
CA TRP A 89 34.79 14.26 27.57
C TRP A 89 34.94 13.06 28.52
N PRO A 90 36.14 12.84 29.08
CA PRO A 90 36.43 11.65 29.89
C PRO A 90 35.63 11.62 31.20
N ASN A 91 35.15 12.77 31.67
CA ASN A 91 34.32 12.94 32.86
C ASN A 91 32.85 12.56 32.63
N CYS A 92 32.46 12.18 31.42
CA CYS A 92 31.11 11.74 31.07
C CYS A 92 31.06 10.23 30.87
N PRO A 93 30.79 9.43 31.93
CA PRO A 93 30.85 7.97 31.87
C PRO A 93 29.81 7.35 30.94
N THR A 94 28.67 8.00 30.73
CA THR A 94 27.57 7.54 29.85
C THR A 94 28.02 7.34 28.40
N ILE A 95 29.04 8.08 27.94
CA ILE A 95 29.56 7.98 26.57
C ILE A 95 30.21 6.61 26.33
N LYS A 96 30.77 6.00 27.39
CA LYS A 96 31.42 4.68 27.34
C LYS A 96 30.43 3.53 27.55
N GLN A 97 29.23 3.82 28.03
CA GLN A 97 28.22 2.82 28.35
C GLN A 97 27.63 2.24 27.07
N ILE A 98 27.59 0.91 26.99
CA ILE A 98 26.78 0.16 26.02
C ILE A 98 25.56 -0.39 26.75
N ARG A 99 24.38 -0.23 26.16
CA ARG A 99 23.13 -0.74 26.72
C ARG A 99 22.61 -1.94 25.95
N ASP A 100 21.55 -2.53 26.47
CA ASP A 100 20.90 -3.72 25.92
C ASP A 100 19.39 -3.46 25.84
N GLN A 101 18.83 -3.51 24.64
CA GLN A 101 17.39 -3.33 24.40
C GLN A 101 16.55 -4.58 24.74
N GLY A 102 17.20 -5.72 24.99
CA GLY A 102 16.56 -7.00 25.21
C GLY A 102 15.76 -7.46 23.98
N SER A 103 14.78 -8.32 24.19
CA SER A 103 13.93 -8.88 23.12
C SER A 103 12.79 -7.94 22.70
N CYS A 104 13.11 -6.66 22.52
CA CYS A 104 12.17 -5.57 22.24
C CYS A 104 12.76 -4.65 21.17
N GLY A 105 11.98 -4.27 20.16
CA GLY A 105 12.37 -3.32 19.10
C GLY A 105 12.37 -1.87 19.57
N SER A 106 13.06 -1.58 20.67
CA SER A 106 13.12 -0.26 21.30
C SER A 106 14.38 0.54 20.93
N CYS A 107 15.12 0.14 19.89
CA CYS A 107 16.37 0.83 19.50
C CYS A 107 16.19 2.34 19.23
N TRP A 108 15.04 2.76 18.70
CA TRP A 108 14.65 4.16 18.51
C TRP A 108 14.54 4.96 19.83
N ALA A 109 14.29 4.29 20.95
CA ALA A 109 14.31 4.90 22.27
C ALA A 109 15.71 4.88 22.87
N PHE A 110 16.46 3.79 22.65
CA PHE A 110 17.83 3.64 23.16
C PHE A 110 18.80 4.65 22.53
N GLY A 111 18.83 4.77 21.21
CA GLY A 111 19.67 5.75 20.52
C GLY A 111 19.43 7.18 21.03
N ALA A 112 18.16 7.54 21.23
CA ALA A 112 17.75 8.81 21.80
C ALA A 112 18.26 8.99 23.24
N VAL A 113 17.89 8.12 24.18
CA VAL A 113 18.22 8.33 25.60
C VAL A 113 19.70 8.21 25.90
N GLU A 114 20.44 7.41 25.13
CA GLU A 114 21.90 7.33 25.25
C GLU A 114 22.56 8.65 24.85
N ALA A 115 22.18 9.21 23.69
CA ALA A 115 22.71 10.49 23.24
C ALA A 115 22.26 11.66 24.14
N ILE A 116 21.03 11.62 24.66
CA ILE A 116 20.54 12.61 25.63
C ILE A 116 21.36 12.55 26.92
N SER A 117 21.61 11.35 27.46
CA SER A 117 22.41 11.16 28.68
C SER A 117 23.81 11.75 28.52
N ASP A 118 24.44 11.50 27.37
CA ASP A 118 25.74 12.04 27.01
C ASP A 118 25.73 13.56 26.93
N ARG A 119 24.72 14.13 26.27
CA ARG A 119 24.57 15.58 26.09
C ARG A 119 24.31 16.32 27.39
N LEU A 120 23.53 15.74 28.31
CA LEU A 120 23.32 16.34 29.64
C LEU A 120 24.65 16.49 30.39
N CYS A 121 25.53 15.49 30.29
CA CYS A 121 26.87 15.58 30.88
C CYS A 121 27.79 16.55 30.16
N ILE A 122 27.83 16.51 28.84
CA ILE A 122 28.70 17.38 28.03
C ILE A 122 28.34 18.86 28.24
N HIS A 123 27.05 19.20 28.13
CA HIS A 123 26.58 20.57 28.24
C HIS A 123 26.57 21.11 29.68
N SER A 124 26.63 20.24 30.69
CA SER A 124 26.87 20.62 32.08
C SER A 124 28.35 20.63 32.46
N SER A 125 29.26 20.44 31.51
CA SER A 125 30.71 20.32 31.75
C SER A 125 31.06 19.26 32.80
N GLY A 126 30.33 18.14 32.81
CA GLY A 126 30.51 17.03 33.75
C GLY A 126 29.81 17.20 35.10
N GLN A 127 29.07 18.28 35.33
CA GLN A 127 28.39 18.52 36.60
C GLN A 127 27.14 17.63 36.79
N VAL A 128 26.47 17.26 35.70
CA VAL A 128 25.27 16.43 35.70
C VAL A 128 25.52 15.20 34.85
N SER A 129 25.68 14.02 35.47
CA SER A 129 25.78 12.74 34.75
C SER A 129 24.61 11.86 35.16
N LEU A 130 23.64 11.72 34.25
CA LEU A 130 22.40 11.00 34.47
C LEU A 130 22.20 9.97 33.37
N GLU A 131 21.70 8.80 33.75
CA GLU A 131 21.18 7.82 32.82
C GLU A 131 19.70 8.12 32.57
N ILE A 132 19.35 8.53 31.36
CA ILE A 132 17.94 8.77 30.99
C ILE A 132 17.24 7.45 30.69
N SER A 133 16.01 7.34 31.19
CA SER A 133 15.20 6.13 31.16
C SER A 133 14.70 5.82 29.75
N ALA A 134 15.24 4.74 29.17
CA ALA A 134 14.67 4.14 27.96
C ALA A 134 13.24 3.62 28.23
N GLU A 135 12.99 3.12 29.44
CA GLU A 135 11.68 2.61 29.89
C GLU A 135 10.59 3.69 29.83
N ASP A 136 10.87 4.89 30.35
CA ASP A 136 9.94 6.01 30.36
C ASP A 136 9.59 6.46 28.94
N LEU A 137 10.61 6.59 28.07
CA LEU A 137 10.41 6.95 26.67
C LEU A 137 9.62 5.88 25.91
N LEU A 138 10.03 4.61 26.08
CA LEU A 138 9.44 3.45 25.41
C LEU A 138 7.97 3.27 25.76
N SER A 139 7.63 3.39 27.04
CA SER A 139 6.31 3.04 27.57
C SER A 139 5.33 4.22 27.57
N CYS A 140 5.79 5.47 27.70
CA CYS A 140 4.92 6.64 27.86
C CYS A 140 4.84 7.57 26.63
N CYS A 141 5.61 7.31 25.56
CA CYS A 141 5.49 8.07 24.32
C CYS A 141 4.57 7.40 23.29
N ASP A 142 3.26 7.62 23.43
CA ASP A 142 2.27 7.11 22.47
C ASP A 142 2.45 7.65 21.04
N GLU A 143 3.02 8.86 20.90
CA GLU A 143 3.27 9.49 19.59
C GLU A 143 4.54 8.96 18.91
N CYS A 144 5.42 8.28 19.64
CA CYS A 144 6.72 7.85 19.13
C CYS A 144 6.65 6.58 18.28
N GLY A 145 5.51 5.88 18.27
CA GLY A 145 5.32 4.66 17.46
C GLY A 145 4.60 3.58 18.24
N MET A 146 5.07 2.34 18.09
CA MET A 146 4.45 1.12 18.62
C MET A 146 5.33 0.44 19.68
N GLY A 147 6.05 1.23 20.49
CA GLY A 147 6.86 0.70 21.59
C GLY A 147 7.92 -0.31 21.12
N CYS A 148 7.82 -1.55 21.61
CA CYS A 148 8.67 -2.69 21.22
C CYS A 148 8.49 -3.16 19.77
N PHE A 149 7.43 -2.73 19.08
CA PHE A 149 7.19 -3.05 17.66
C PHE A 149 7.68 -1.95 16.72
N GLY A 150 8.43 -1.00 17.28
CA GLY A 150 9.22 0.00 16.59
C GLY A 150 8.67 1.41 16.64
N GLY A 151 9.54 2.38 16.36
CA GLY A 151 9.24 3.79 16.55
C GLY A 151 10.09 4.75 15.72
N TYR A 152 9.87 6.04 15.97
CA TYR A 152 10.40 7.16 15.21
C TYR A 152 11.39 7.96 16.07
N PRO A 153 12.71 7.87 15.79
CA PRO A 153 13.75 8.61 16.50
C PRO A 153 13.44 10.11 16.67
N ALA A 154 13.03 10.78 15.59
CA ALA A 154 12.71 12.21 15.64
C ALA A 154 11.65 12.58 16.69
N VAL A 155 10.63 11.74 16.88
CA VAL A 155 9.55 12.00 17.83
C VAL A 155 10.01 11.76 19.25
N ALA A 156 10.95 10.83 19.48
CA ALA A 156 11.57 10.64 20.80
C ALA A 156 12.25 11.92 21.31
N TRP A 157 13.03 12.59 20.46
CA TRP A 157 13.64 13.88 20.83
C TRP A 157 12.60 14.98 21.07
N GLN A 158 11.48 14.99 20.32
CA GLN A 158 10.38 15.92 20.59
C GLN A 158 9.70 15.63 21.93
N PHE A 159 9.50 14.36 22.26
CA PHE A 159 8.92 13.94 23.53
C PHE A 159 9.81 14.41 24.69
N TRP A 160 11.13 14.22 24.59
CA TRP A 160 12.07 14.75 25.57
C TRP A 160 11.99 16.29 25.70
N ALA A 161 11.86 17.02 24.59
CA ALA A 161 11.73 18.47 24.64
C ALA A 161 10.38 18.95 25.22
N LYS A 162 9.27 18.25 24.94
CA LYS A 162 7.92 18.67 25.33
C LYS A 162 7.49 18.16 26.71
N LYS A 163 7.74 16.89 26.99
CA LYS A 163 7.24 16.16 28.17
C LYS A 163 8.35 15.73 29.13
N GLY A 164 9.61 15.75 28.67
CA GLY A 164 10.76 15.36 29.48
C GLY A 164 10.82 13.86 29.74
N LEU A 165 11.98 13.40 30.21
CA LEU A 165 12.24 12.01 30.55
C LEU A 165 12.86 11.90 31.94
N VAL A 166 12.43 10.90 32.71
CA VAL A 166 13.03 10.61 34.02
C VAL A 166 14.34 9.85 33.87
N THR A 167 15.10 9.74 34.96
CA THR A 167 16.29 8.91 35.02
C THR A 167 15.94 7.42 35.07
N GLY A 168 16.83 6.56 34.58
CA GLY A 168 16.64 5.13 34.52
C GLY A 168 17.81 4.41 33.84
N GLY A 169 18.45 3.51 34.59
CA GLY A 169 19.55 2.70 34.10
C GLY A 169 19.12 1.36 33.51
N LEU A 170 20.09 0.45 33.39
CA LEU A 170 19.88 -0.90 32.86
C LEU A 170 18.97 -1.76 33.73
N TYR A 171 18.51 -2.87 33.16
CA TYR A 171 17.77 -3.90 33.88
C TYR A 171 18.48 -4.33 35.16
N ASN A 172 17.73 -4.40 36.27
CA ASN A 172 18.20 -4.74 37.61
C ASN A 172 19.37 -3.88 38.14
N SER A 173 19.63 -2.70 37.56
CA SER A 173 20.67 -1.79 38.08
C SER A 173 20.24 -1.06 39.36
N ASN A 174 18.93 -0.91 39.59
CA ASN A 174 18.36 -0.01 40.61
C ASN A 174 18.84 1.44 40.49
N VAL A 175 19.25 1.86 39.29
CA VAL A 175 19.72 3.22 39.01
C VAL A 175 18.60 4.05 38.39
N GLY A 176 18.30 5.20 38.99
CA GLY A 176 17.32 6.16 38.48
C GLY A 176 15.87 5.85 38.84
N CYS A 177 14.97 6.73 38.42
CA CYS A 177 13.54 6.65 38.69
C CYS A 177 12.88 5.43 38.04
N ARG A 178 13.14 5.16 36.75
CA ARG A 178 12.54 4.07 35.98
C ARG A 178 13.64 3.26 35.27
N PRO A 179 14.35 2.34 35.97
CA PRO A 179 15.26 1.40 35.32
C PRO A 179 14.52 0.55 34.28
N TYR A 180 15.23 0.08 33.26
CA TYR A 180 14.65 -0.74 32.18
C TYR A 180 14.08 -2.06 32.71
N SER A 181 12.85 -2.41 32.35
CA SER A 181 12.19 -3.60 32.90
C SER A 181 12.44 -4.89 32.09
N ILE A 182 12.91 -4.76 30.85
CA ILE A 182 13.13 -5.91 29.95
C ILE A 182 14.55 -6.44 30.18
N PRO A 183 14.71 -7.75 30.47
CA PRO A 183 16.02 -8.32 30.79
C PRO A 183 16.98 -8.25 29.61
N ALA A 184 18.24 -7.95 29.92
CA ALA A 184 19.35 -8.20 29.02
C ALA A 184 19.47 -9.70 28.74
N CYS A 185 19.75 -10.07 27.49
CA CYS A 185 19.78 -11.47 27.08
C CYS A 185 20.89 -11.73 26.06
N GLU A 186 21.29 -12.98 25.91
CA GLU A 186 22.24 -13.34 24.86
C GLU A 186 21.50 -13.45 23.52
N HIS A 187 21.53 -12.36 22.74
CA HIS A 187 20.95 -12.35 21.38
C HIS A 187 21.85 -13.09 20.40
N HIS A 188 23.14 -13.12 20.69
CA HIS A 188 24.20 -13.49 19.78
C HIS A 188 25.13 -14.49 20.46
N VAL A 189 25.66 -14.18 21.65
CA VAL A 189 26.58 -15.02 22.42
C VAL A 189 26.08 -16.42 22.79
N ASN A 190 26.95 -17.43 22.99
CA ASN A 190 26.83 -18.23 24.22
C ASN A 190 27.61 -17.46 25.30
N GLY A 191 26.93 -16.53 25.97
CA GLY A 191 27.51 -15.66 27.00
C GLY A 191 27.02 -15.99 28.40
N THR A 192 27.17 -15.05 29.32
CA THR A 192 26.77 -15.20 30.74
C THR A 192 25.33 -14.75 31.00
N ARG A 193 24.66 -14.09 30.05
CA ARG A 193 23.26 -13.67 30.17
C ARG A 193 22.30 -14.84 29.83
N PRO A 194 21.04 -14.79 30.28
CA PRO A 194 20.05 -15.79 29.88
C PRO A 194 19.79 -15.76 28.36
N PRO A 195 19.36 -16.88 27.75
CA PRO A 195 18.96 -16.87 26.35
C PRO A 195 17.75 -15.96 26.15
N CYS A 196 17.72 -15.26 25.03
CA CYS A 196 16.59 -14.40 24.69
C CYS A 196 15.31 -15.22 24.51
N GLN A 197 14.21 -14.72 25.11
CA GLN A 197 12.87 -15.25 24.86
C GLN A 197 12.26 -14.49 23.67
N GLY A 198 11.17 -15.00 23.09
CA GLY A 198 10.52 -14.38 21.94
C GLY A 198 10.12 -12.90 22.15
N GLU A 199 9.53 -12.31 21.11
CA GLU A 199 9.11 -10.91 21.07
C GLU A 199 8.34 -10.49 22.35
N GLN A 200 8.79 -9.41 22.98
CA GLN A 200 8.21 -8.89 24.22
C GLN A 200 7.17 -7.81 23.94
N GLU A 201 6.08 -7.80 24.73
CA GLU A 201 5.12 -6.70 24.70
C GLU A 201 5.73 -5.41 25.27
N THR A 202 5.20 -4.28 24.84
CA THR A 202 5.63 -2.97 25.37
C THR A 202 5.18 -2.83 26.83
N PRO A 203 6.10 -2.51 27.78
CA PRO A 203 5.72 -2.24 29.15
C PRO A 203 4.69 -1.11 29.24
N LYS A 204 3.78 -1.20 30.23
CA LYS A 204 2.79 -0.13 30.45
C LYS A 204 3.49 1.13 30.96
N CYS A 205 3.03 2.29 30.50
CA CYS A 205 3.45 3.57 31.07
C CYS A 205 3.08 3.61 32.56
N VAL A 206 4.09 3.83 33.42
CA VAL A 206 3.92 4.03 34.86
C VAL A 206 4.61 5.32 35.24
N GLU A 207 3.82 6.33 35.59
CA GLU A 207 4.28 7.66 36.02
C GLU A 207 4.68 7.69 37.51
N GLN A 208 5.43 6.68 37.95
CA GLN A 208 5.92 6.53 39.31
C GLN A 208 7.34 5.94 39.31
N CYS A 209 8.23 6.49 40.14
CA CYS A 209 9.58 5.94 40.29
C CYS A 209 9.57 4.61 41.06
N ALA A 210 10.62 3.82 40.87
CA ALA A 210 10.89 2.62 41.64
C ALA A 210 10.89 2.90 43.15
N ASP A 211 10.43 1.92 43.93
CA ASP A 211 10.36 2.05 45.38
C ASP A 211 11.73 2.35 45.98
N GLY A 212 11.76 3.31 46.91
CA GLY A 212 13.01 3.78 47.54
C GLY A 212 13.78 4.83 46.74
N TYR A 213 13.33 5.19 45.52
CA TYR A 213 13.91 6.30 44.76
C TYR A 213 13.37 7.66 45.22
N SER A 214 14.23 8.69 45.16
CA SER A 214 13.85 10.09 45.32
C SER A 214 14.73 10.93 44.38
N PRO A 215 14.19 11.95 43.69
CA PRO A 215 12.87 12.59 43.89
C PRO A 215 11.69 11.86 43.22
N SER A 216 10.47 12.41 43.32
CA SER A 216 9.26 11.87 42.66
C SER A 216 9.34 11.94 41.13
N TYR A 217 8.60 11.09 40.42
CA TYR A 217 8.58 11.02 38.94
C TYR A 217 8.53 12.40 38.25
N GLN A 218 7.58 13.25 38.61
CA GLN A 218 7.43 14.58 38.00
C GLN A 218 8.62 15.52 38.28
N LYS A 219 9.30 15.35 39.42
CA LYS A 219 10.48 16.14 39.79
C LYS A 219 11.78 15.61 39.18
N ASP A 220 11.79 14.35 38.75
CA ASP A 220 12.95 13.72 38.10
C ASP A 220 12.97 13.93 36.58
N LYS A 221 11.94 14.57 36.01
CA LYS A 221 11.86 14.86 34.57
C LYS A 221 12.96 15.82 34.13
N ASN A 222 13.74 15.38 33.13
CA ASN A 222 14.75 16.15 32.45
C ASN A 222 14.25 16.55 31.06
N PHE A 223 14.37 17.83 30.71
CA PHE A 223 13.78 18.39 29.49
C PHE A 223 14.84 18.84 28.49
N GLY A 224 14.58 18.56 27.23
CA GLY A 224 15.36 19.12 26.12
C GLY A 224 14.92 20.54 25.80
N LYS A 225 15.87 21.40 25.41
CA LYS A 225 15.52 22.76 24.97
C LYS A 225 14.86 22.74 23.58
N HIS A 226 15.49 22.07 22.64
CA HIS A 226 15.04 21.96 21.25
C HIS A 226 15.44 20.59 20.67
N ALA A 227 14.60 20.08 19.78
CA ALA A 227 14.88 18.88 18.97
C ALA A 227 15.06 19.32 17.51
N TYR A 228 16.15 18.90 16.87
CA TYR A 228 16.51 19.27 15.50
C TYR A 228 17.17 18.12 14.76
N SER A 229 17.20 18.22 13.43
CA SER A 229 17.96 17.33 12.56
C SER A 229 19.26 18.00 12.14
N VAL A 230 20.31 17.21 11.94
CA VAL A 230 21.57 17.68 11.34
C VAL A 230 21.52 17.42 9.84
N PRO A 231 21.88 18.39 8.98
CA PRO A 231 21.95 18.16 7.55
C PRO A 231 22.90 17.01 7.21
N SER A 232 22.55 16.26 6.16
CA SER A 232 23.21 15.05 5.68
C SER A 232 24.50 15.33 4.91
N LYS A 233 25.34 16.19 5.49
CA LYS A 233 26.68 16.51 5.01
C LYS A 233 27.65 16.08 6.10
N GLN A 234 28.67 15.31 5.74
CA GLN A 234 29.68 14.83 6.69
C GLN A 234 30.19 15.94 7.61
N GLU A 235 30.58 17.08 7.04
CA GLU A 235 31.08 18.22 7.82
C GLU A 235 30.09 18.73 8.86
N GLN A 236 28.79 18.71 8.57
CA GLN A 236 27.73 19.14 9.48
C GLN A 236 27.57 18.15 10.64
N ILE A 237 27.54 16.85 10.34
CA ILE A 237 27.47 15.78 11.35
C ILE A 237 28.72 15.77 12.22
N MET A 238 29.91 15.87 11.62
CA MET A 238 31.18 15.97 12.36
C MET A 238 31.21 17.23 13.23
N THR A 239 30.73 18.37 12.73
CA THR A 239 30.66 19.62 13.51
C THR A 239 29.69 19.50 14.68
N GLU A 240 28.53 18.86 14.49
CA GLU A 240 27.58 18.60 15.57
C GLU A 240 28.21 17.72 16.65
N LEU A 241 28.81 16.59 16.26
CA LEU A 241 29.49 15.67 17.16
C LEU A 241 30.61 16.35 17.94
N TYR A 242 31.41 17.16 17.25
CA TYR A 242 32.54 17.88 17.84
C TYR A 242 32.10 18.92 18.88
N LYS A 243 31.01 19.66 18.61
CA LYS A 243 30.54 20.76 19.47
C LYS A 243 29.64 20.29 20.60
N ASN A 244 28.73 19.38 20.28
CA ASN A 244 27.56 19.08 21.11
C ASN A 244 27.53 17.60 21.55
N GLY A 245 28.46 16.77 21.08
CA GLY A 245 28.55 15.36 21.46
C GLY A 245 27.67 14.43 20.63
N PRO A 246 27.54 13.17 21.07
CA PRO A 246 26.90 12.09 20.32
C PRO A 246 25.50 12.43 19.79
N VAL A 247 25.15 11.87 18.64
CA VAL A 247 23.83 12.02 17.99
C VAL A 247 23.20 10.65 17.82
N GLU A 248 21.88 10.63 17.73
CA GLU A 248 21.16 9.46 17.25
C GLU A 248 21.11 9.45 15.72
N ALA A 249 21.33 8.28 15.12
CA ALA A 249 21.11 8.05 13.69
C ALA A 249 20.39 6.71 13.49
N ALA A 250 19.91 6.47 12.27
CA ALA A 250 19.31 5.19 11.91
C ALA A 250 19.82 4.75 10.54
N PHE A 251 19.89 3.44 10.33
CA PHE A 251 20.35 2.85 9.07
C PHE A 251 19.60 1.54 8.78
N ALA A 252 19.69 1.09 7.53
CA ALA A 252 19.17 -0.19 7.09
C ALA A 252 20.11 -1.33 7.54
N VAL A 253 19.58 -2.26 8.34
CA VAL A 253 20.31 -3.48 8.73
C VAL A 253 20.07 -4.55 7.67
N TYR A 254 21.16 -5.14 7.19
CA TYR A 254 21.16 -6.29 6.30
C TYR A 254 21.65 -7.55 7.03
N ALA A 255 21.38 -8.73 6.48
CA ALA A 255 21.69 -9.99 7.14
C ALA A 255 23.19 -10.22 7.38
N ASP A 256 24.07 -9.63 6.58
CA ASP A 256 25.52 -9.67 6.80
C ASP A 256 25.98 -8.82 7.98
N PHE A 257 25.33 -7.68 8.27
CA PHE A 257 25.65 -6.83 9.43
C PHE A 257 25.58 -7.60 10.76
N LEU A 258 24.69 -8.59 10.85
CA LEU A 258 24.60 -9.47 12.01
C LEU A 258 25.93 -10.14 12.33
N LEU A 259 26.78 -10.39 11.33
CA LEU A 259 28.06 -11.07 11.44
C LEU A 259 29.24 -10.13 11.75
N TYR A 260 29.01 -8.83 11.96
CA TYR A 260 30.08 -7.86 12.20
C TYR A 260 30.92 -8.20 13.44
N LYS A 261 32.25 -8.26 13.31
CA LYS A 261 33.17 -8.37 14.46
C LYS A 261 34.05 -7.13 14.62
N THR A 262 34.81 -6.78 13.59
CA THR A 262 35.78 -5.68 13.62
C THR A 262 35.97 -5.05 12.24
N GLY A 263 36.63 -3.89 12.19
CA GLY A 263 36.89 -3.13 10.96
C GLY A 263 35.75 -2.20 10.57
N VAL A 264 35.76 -1.68 9.34
CA VAL A 264 34.76 -0.72 8.85
C VAL A 264 33.71 -1.44 8.02
N TYR A 265 32.49 -1.55 8.55
CA TYR A 265 31.37 -2.21 7.89
C TYR A 265 30.98 -1.51 6.59
N GLN A 266 30.77 -2.32 5.56
CA GLN A 266 30.16 -1.99 4.27
C GLN A 266 29.28 -3.17 3.90
N HIS A 267 28.07 -2.92 3.42
CA HIS A 267 27.18 -4.00 3.03
C HIS A 267 27.74 -4.76 1.82
N VAL A 268 27.74 -6.08 1.90
CA VAL A 268 28.25 -7.00 0.87
C VAL A 268 27.15 -7.89 0.33
N THR A 269 26.31 -8.46 1.20
CA THR A 269 25.33 -9.48 0.83
C THR A 269 24.22 -9.65 1.86
N GLY A 270 23.19 -10.42 1.54
CA GLY A 270 22.08 -10.70 2.45
C GLY A 270 20.91 -9.73 2.30
N GLU A 271 19.74 -10.17 2.75
CA GLU A 271 18.51 -9.36 2.65
C GLU A 271 18.46 -8.24 3.69
N MET A 272 17.68 -7.20 3.41
CA MET A 272 17.35 -6.18 4.39
C MET A 272 16.44 -6.76 5.47
N LEU A 273 16.83 -6.59 6.73
CA LEU A 273 16.11 -7.09 7.90
C LEU A 273 15.19 -6.04 8.51
N GLY A 274 15.59 -4.77 8.50
CA GLY A 274 14.78 -3.67 9.03
C GLY A 274 15.59 -2.38 9.19
N GLY A 275 14.95 -1.38 9.81
CA GLY A 275 15.65 -0.17 10.23
C GLY A 275 16.11 -0.29 11.68
N HIS A 276 17.29 0.23 11.98
CA HIS A 276 17.85 0.20 13.33
C HIS A 276 18.41 1.56 13.71
N ALA A 277 18.06 2.04 14.90
CA ALA A 277 18.61 3.29 15.44
C ALA A 277 19.80 2.98 16.35
N ILE A 278 20.80 3.86 16.29
CA ILE A 278 22.08 3.74 16.98
C ILE A 278 22.53 5.12 17.47
N LYS A 279 23.55 5.13 18.32
CA LYS A 279 24.24 6.36 18.74
C LYS A 279 25.55 6.51 17.95
N ILE A 280 25.64 7.51 17.07
CA ILE A 280 26.92 7.92 16.47
C ILE A 280 27.63 8.81 17.49
N LEU A 281 28.87 8.50 17.79
CA LEU A 281 29.65 9.23 18.78
C LEU A 281 30.92 9.86 18.20
N GLY A 282 31.54 9.27 17.18
CA GLY A 282 32.81 9.77 16.64
C GLY A 282 33.07 9.39 15.20
N TRP A 283 34.27 9.69 14.71
CA TRP A 283 34.71 9.33 13.36
C TRP A 283 36.22 9.08 13.34
N GLY A 284 36.69 8.48 12.25
CA GLY A 284 38.10 8.38 11.96
C GLY A 284 38.35 7.82 10.57
N GLU A 285 39.55 7.29 10.39
CA GLU A 285 39.97 6.53 9.21
C GLU A 285 40.72 5.27 9.67
N GLU A 286 40.45 4.14 9.03
CA GLU A 286 41.15 2.88 9.27
C GLU A 286 41.58 2.29 7.93
N ASN A 287 42.88 2.08 7.73
CA ASN A 287 43.45 1.55 6.49
C ASN A 287 42.95 2.29 5.22
N GLY A 288 42.90 3.62 5.25
CA GLY A 288 42.41 4.44 4.13
C GLY A 288 40.88 4.51 4.01
N THR A 289 40.13 3.88 4.92
CA THR A 289 38.66 3.85 4.88
C THR A 289 38.08 4.77 5.96
N PRO A 290 37.41 5.88 5.58
CA PRO A 290 36.76 6.76 6.54
C PRO A 290 35.55 6.06 7.18
N TYR A 291 35.34 6.26 8.49
CA TYR A 291 34.25 5.63 9.23
C TYR A 291 33.57 6.57 10.22
N TRP A 292 32.34 6.21 10.58
CA TRP A 292 31.65 6.62 11.81
C TRP A 292 31.85 5.58 12.90
N LEU A 293 32.15 6.03 14.10
CA LEU A 293 32.15 5.21 15.31
C LEU A 293 30.75 5.27 15.94
N ALA A 294 30.11 4.11 16.03
CA ALA A 294 28.75 3.97 16.54
C ALA A 294 28.68 2.97 17.70
N ALA A 295 27.80 3.24 18.66
CA ALA A 295 27.41 2.33 19.72
C ALA A 295 26.09 1.64 19.35
N ASN A 296 26.05 0.32 19.52
CA ASN A 296 24.84 -0.48 19.30
C ASN A 296 24.11 -0.72 20.64
N SER A 297 22.86 -1.16 20.55
CA SER A 297 21.97 -1.46 21.68
C SER A 297 21.76 -2.95 21.91
N TRP A 298 22.69 -3.79 21.44
CA TRP A 298 22.66 -5.25 21.58
C TRP A 298 23.76 -5.75 22.52
N ASN A 299 23.99 -5.03 23.62
CA ASN A 299 25.01 -5.32 24.64
C ASN A 299 26.47 -5.34 24.17
N SER A 300 27.38 -5.51 25.13
CA SER A 300 28.83 -5.42 24.95
C SER A 300 29.45 -6.62 24.26
N ASP A 301 28.72 -7.71 24.06
CA ASP A 301 29.29 -8.96 23.55
C ASP A 301 29.16 -9.04 22.02
N TRP A 302 28.36 -8.15 21.44
CA TRP A 302 28.20 -8.00 20.00
C TRP A 302 29.29 -7.11 19.42
N GLY A 303 29.79 -7.44 18.23
CA GLY A 303 30.74 -6.59 17.49
C GLY A 303 32.04 -6.34 18.25
N ASP A 304 32.51 -5.09 18.24
CA ASP A 304 33.71 -4.65 18.96
C ASP A 304 33.30 -4.05 20.32
N LYS A 305 33.04 -4.93 21.28
CA LYS A 305 32.62 -4.57 22.65
C LYS A 305 31.32 -3.75 22.69
N GLY A 306 30.37 -4.05 21.79
CA GLY A 306 29.12 -3.32 21.60
C GLY A 306 29.21 -2.13 20.65
N PHE A 307 30.41 -1.78 20.18
CA PHE A 307 30.63 -0.75 19.17
C PHE A 307 30.80 -1.37 17.78
N PHE A 308 30.62 -0.53 16.78
CA PHE A 308 30.99 -0.84 15.40
C PHE A 308 31.45 0.40 14.66
N LYS A 309 32.14 0.18 13.55
CA LYS A 309 32.49 1.21 12.58
C LYS A 309 31.75 0.93 11.29
N ILE A 310 31.22 1.97 10.67
CA ILE A 310 30.53 1.90 9.37
C ILE A 310 31.09 2.98 8.47
N LYS A 311 31.18 2.67 7.17
CA LYS A 311 31.78 3.58 6.20
C LYS A 311 31.09 4.94 6.22
N ARG A 312 31.93 5.98 6.27
CA ARG A 312 31.52 7.38 6.24
C ARG A 312 31.72 7.95 4.84
N GLY A 313 30.76 8.75 4.40
CA GLY A 313 30.85 9.64 3.27
C GLY A 313 30.21 9.18 1.97
N ASN A 314 29.53 8.05 2.01
CA ASN A 314 28.75 7.51 0.89
C ASN A 314 27.30 7.17 1.29
N ASP A 315 26.84 7.64 2.45
CA ASP A 315 25.52 7.30 3.01
C ASP A 315 25.29 5.78 3.07
N GLU A 316 26.31 5.04 3.51
CA GLU A 316 26.28 3.58 3.61
C GLU A 316 25.06 3.11 4.41
N CYS A 317 24.21 2.31 3.78
CA CYS A 317 22.95 1.84 4.38
C CYS A 317 22.00 2.96 4.86
N GLY A 318 22.15 4.20 4.39
CA GLY A 318 21.32 5.34 4.79
C GLY A 318 21.72 6.01 6.12
N ILE A 319 22.95 5.79 6.61
CA ILE A 319 23.40 6.29 7.92
C ILE A 319 23.68 7.81 7.97
N GLU A 320 23.90 8.45 6.82
CA GLU A 320 24.07 9.90 6.66
C GLU A 320 22.89 10.43 5.84
N PRO A 321 21.67 10.33 6.37
CA PRO A 321 20.46 10.13 5.56
C PRO A 321 20.33 11.19 4.48
N HIS A 322 20.69 10.90 3.22
CA HIS A 322 20.53 11.89 2.16
C HIS A 322 19.07 12.34 2.07
N THR A 323 18.89 13.63 1.78
CA THR A 323 17.70 14.13 1.11
C THR A 323 17.60 13.41 -0.22
N VAL A 324 17.02 12.21 -0.23
CA VAL A 324 16.52 11.61 -1.45
C VAL A 324 15.43 12.57 -1.92
N LEU A 325 15.79 13.35 -2.93
CA LEU A 325 15.01 14.39 -3.63
C LEU A 325 13.64 13.90 -4.16
N ILE A 326 13.28 12.65 -3.88
CA ILE A 326 12.02 11.99 -4.17
C ILE A 326 10.95 12.34 -3.11
N CYS A 327 11.35 12.68 -1.86
CA CYS A 327 10.38 12.90 -0.78
C CYS A 327 10.00 14.36 -0.49
N SER A 328 10.82 15.36 -0.83
CA SER A 328 10.44 16.76 -0.61
C SER A 328 9.36 17.22 -1.60
N ILE A 329 9.33 16.65 -2.81
CA ILE A 329 8.21 16.84 -3.75
C ILE A 329 6.96 16.13 -3.22
N THR A 330 7.05 14.91 -2.68
CA THR A 330 5.86 14.23 -2.14
C THR A 330 5.39 14.77 -0.79
N ALA A 331 6.26 15.34 0.06
CA ALA A 331 5.89 16.00 1.31
C ALA A 331 5.38 17.43 1.09
N ALA A 332 5.95 18.18 0.14
CA ALA A 332 5.38 19.46 -0.31
C ALA A 332 4.09 19.22 -1.10
N LEU A 333 4.00 18.16 -1.91
CA LEU A 333 2.74 17.71 -2.51
C LEU A 333 1.79 17.24 -1.42
N TYR A 334 2.19 16.50 -0.39
CA TYR A 334 1.35 16.08 0.74
C TYR A 334 0.86 17.29 1.55
N TYR A 335 1.69 18.32 1.75
CA TYR A 335 1.32 19.58 2.41
C TYR A 335 0.41 20.46 1.52
N LEU A 336 0.59 20.40 0.19
CA LEU A 336 -0.32 21.00 -0.80
C LEU A 336 -1.58 20.14 -1.04
N TRP A 337 -1.57 18.86 -0.67
CA TRP A 337 -2.61 17.83 -0.91
C TRP A 337 -3.39 17.47 0.36
N GLY A 338 -2.90 17.87 1.54
CA GLY A 338 -3.72 18.06 2.74
C GLY A 338 -4.86 19.05 2.49
N ARG A 339 -4.79 19.86 1.42
CA ARG A 339 -5.91 20.65 0.88
C ARG A 339 -6.87 19.90 -0.05
N LYS A 340 -6.62 18.65 -0.46
CA LYS A 340 -7.55 17.83 -1.28
C LYS A 340 -7.94 16.48 -0.65
N CYS A 341 -8.17 16.43 0.66
CA CYS A 341 -9.22 15.55 1.18
C CYS A 341 -10.55 16.11 0.66
N GLN A 342 -10.92 15.77 -0.58
CA GLN A 342 -12.18 16.21 -1.15
C GLN A 342 -13.22 15.14 -0.88
N THR A 343 -14.25 15.50 -0.13
CA THR A 343 -15.51 14.77 -0.13
C THR A 343 -15.92 14.56 -1.58
N PRO A 344 -16.17 13.31 -2.02
CA PRO A 344 -16.53 13.03 -3.40
C PRO A 344 -17.77 13.83 -3.82
N ALA A 345 -17.76 14.34 -5.05
CA ALA A 345 -18.88 15.11 -5.56
C ALA A 345 -20.01 14.16 -5.98
N LEU A 346 -21.15 14.27 -5.30
CA LEU A 346 -22.36 13.52 -5.66
C LEU A 346 -23.22 14.33 -6.64
N VAL A 347 -23.29 13.88 -7.89
CA VAL A 347 -24.11 14.46 -8.96
C VAL A 347 -25.37 13.60 -9.10
N SER A 348 -26.52 14.13 -8.68
CA SER A 348 -27.80 13.43 -8.73
C SER A 348 -28.99 14.37 -8.47
N SER A 349 -30.21 13.89 -8.72
CA SER A 349 -31.42 14.60 -8.29
C SER A 349 -31.44 14.81 -6.76
N LYS A 350 -32.08 15.89 -6.29
CA LYS A 350 -32.14 16.20 -4.84
C LYS A 350 -32.74 15.05 -4.01
N ALA A 351 -33.78 14.41 -4.53
CA ALA A 351 -34.44 13.31 -3.85
C ALA A 351 -33.55 12.06 -3.79
N PHE A 352 -32.87 11.71 -4.88
CA PHE A 352 -31.97 10.56 -4.90
C PHE A 352 -30.70 10.81 -4.07
N SER A 353 -30.16 12.03 -4.09
CA SER A 353 -29.09 12.46 -3.19
C SER A 353 -29.46 12.26 -1.72
N ALA A 354 -30.66 12.70 -1.30
CA ALA A 354 -31.11 12.53 0.08
C ALA A 354 -31.23 11.06 0.50
N PHE A 355 -31.71 10.20 -0.41
CA PHE A 355 -31.72 8.75 -0.18
C PHE A 355 -30.30 8.19 0.01
N LEU A 356 -29.36 8.56 -0.86
CA LEU A 356 -27.97 8.10 -0.79
C LEU A 356 -27.26 8.58 0.48
N HIS A 357 -27.45 9.83 0.91
CA HIS A 357 -26.88 10.31 2.18
C HIS A 357 -27.41 9.54 3.39
N LYS A 358 -28.69 9.13 3.37
CA LYS A 358 -29.33 8.42 4.47
C LYS A 358 -28.91 6.94 4.53
N HIS A 359 -28.84 6.26 3.38
CA HIS A 359 -28.67 4.80 3.31
C HIS A 359 -27.29 4.36 2.81
N CYS A 360 -26.48 5.27 2.27
CA CYS A 360 -25.11 5.03 1.81
C CYS A 360 -24.15 6.10 2.35
N PRO A 361 -23.91 6.18 3.67
CA PRO A 361 -23.13 7.26 4.29
C PRO A 361 -21.74 7.49 3.67
N VAL A 362 -21.15 6.46 3.06
CA VAL A 362 -19.86 6.54 2.36
C VAL A 362 -19.84 7.61 1.27
N VAL A 363 -20.98 8.00 0.67
CA VAL A 363 -21.03 9.11 -0.31
C VAL A 363 -20.62 10.46 0.27
N SER A 364 -20.63 10.60 1.60
CA SER A 364 -20.26 11.83 2.32
C SER A 364 -18.88 11.73 2.96
N GLU A 365 -18.27 10.55 2.94
CA GLU A 365 -16.98 10.32 3.58
C GLU A 365 -15.83 10.84 2.70
N PRO A 366 -14.81 11.48 3.30
CA PRO A 366 -13.60 11.84 2.56
C PRO A 366 -12.92 10.59 2.00
N PHE A 367 -12.67 10.57 0.68
CA PHE A 367 -11.80 9.56 0.09
C PHE A 367 -10.33 10.02 0.18
N ILE A 368 -9.51 9.28 0.91
CA ILE A 368 -8.07 9.54 1.06
C ILE A 368 -7.30 8.46 0.29
N PRO A 369 -6.73 8.77 -0.89
CA PRO A 369 -5.98 7.81 -1.67
C PRO A 369 -4.71 7.37 -0.93
N THR A 370 -4.23 6.15 -1.21
CA THR A 370 -2.98 5.62 -0.63
C THR A 370 -1.81 6.60 -0.84
N PRO A 371 -1.14 7.09 0.23
CA PRO A 371 -0.25 8.26 0.15
C PRO A 371 0.92 8.15 -0.83
N TRP A 372 1.48 6.94 -0.99
CA TRP A 372 2.62 6.68 -1.89
C TRP A 372 2.20 6.24 -3.30
N CYS A 373 0.90 6.10 -3.57
CA CYS A 373 0.35 5.64 -4.85
C CYS A 373 -0.23 6.84 -5.63
N TRP A 374 0.63 7.78 -6.02
CA TRP A 374 0.24 9.08 -6.58
C TRP A 374 -0.24 8.99 -8.04
N GLY A 375 -1.45 9.50 -8.29
CA GLY A 375 -2.02 9.65 -9.62
C GLY A 375 -2.71 8.40 -10.16
N GLY A 376 -3.77 8.60 -10.94
CA GLY A 376 -4.64 7.52 -11.41
C GLY A 376 -3.94 6.42 -12.19
N ARG A 377 -2.87 6.73 -12.94
CA ARG A 377 -2.06 5.72 -13.65
C ARG A 377 -1.37 4.76 -12.68
N ILE A 378 -0.70 5.29 -11.64
CA ILE A 378 0.00 4.48 -10.65
C ILE A 378 -1.01 3.67 -9.84
N GLN A 379 -2.12 4.28 -9.41
CA GLN A 379 -3.19 3.54 -8.71
C GLN A 379 -3.72 2.36 -9.53
N THR A 380 -3.96 2.58 -10.83
CA THR A 380 -4.43 1.53 -11.75
C THR A 380 -3.44 0.35 -11.81
N LEU A 381 -2.15 0.64 -11.98
CA LEU A 381 -1.11 -0.40 -12.08
C LEU A 381 -0.89 -1.12 -10.75
N VAL A 382 -0.80 -0.37 -9.65
CA VAL A 382 -0.49 -0.90 -8.32
C VAL A 382 -1.63 -1.77 -7.78
N CYS A 383 -2.89 -1.41 -8.06
CA CYS A 383 -4.06 -2.21 -7.67
C CYS A 383 -3.98 -3.63 -8.24
N ALA A 384 -3.54 -3.79 -9.49
CA ALA A 384 -3.40 -5.09 -10.13
C ALA A 384 -2.39 -6.03 -9.43
N ILE A 385 -1.42 -5.46 -8.69
CA ILE A 385 -0.32 -6.18 -8.05
C ILE A 385 -0.57 -6.40 -6.55
N LEU A 386 -0.98 -5.35 -5.82
CA LEU A 386 -1.00 -5.36 -4.35
C LEU A 386 -2.35 -5.74 -3.73
N LYS A 387 -3.45 -5.58 -4.48
CA LYS A 387 -4.79 -5.90 -3.96
C LYS A 387 -4.89 -7.40 -3.69
N SER A 388 -5.33 -7.76 -2.49
CA SER A 388 -5.53 -9.17 -2.14
C SER A 388 -6.58 -9.85 -3.04
N LYS A 389 -6.57 -11.18 -3.11
CA LYS A 389 -7.56 -11.98 -3.84
C LYS A 389 -8.28 -12.91 -2.88
N PRO A 390 -9.41 -12.49 -2.27
CA PRO A 390 -10.15 -13.29 -1.30
C PRO A 390 -10.55 -14.66 -1.88
N THR A 391 -10.46 -15.75 -1.12
CA THR A 391 -10.90 -17.08 -1.56
C THR A 391 -12.41 -17.12 -1.82
N VAL A 392 -12.81 -17.66 -2.97
CA VAL A 392 -14.22 -17.83 -3.34
C VAL A 392 -14.40 -19.22 -3.96
N CYS A 393 -15.41 -19.94 -3.49
CA CYS A 393 -15.82 -21.22 -4.06
C CYS A 393 -17.00 -21.00 -5.01
N TYR A 394 -16.83 -21.41 -6.26
CA TYR A 394 -17.83 -21.22 -7.32
C TYR A 394 -18.51 -22.54 -7.67
N ARG A 395 -19.80 -22.47 -7.95
CA ARG A 395 -20.50 -23.47 -8.77
C ARG A 395 -20.57 -22.91 -10.20
N ASN A 396 -19.85 -23.53 -11.13
CA ASN A 396 -19.90 -23.15 -12.53
C ASN A 396 -21.15 -23.74 -13.22
N GLU A 397 -21.75 -22.97 -14.12
CA GLU A 397 -22.87 -23.38 -14.96
C GLU A 397 -22.68 -22.84 -16.38
N LEU A 398 -22.87 -23.71 -17.38
CA LEU A 398 -22.84 -23.33 -18.79
C LEU A 398 -24.26 -23.26 -19.32
N ILE A 399 -24.67 -22.08 -19.82
CA ILE A 399 -25.97 -21.89 -20.46
C ILE A 399 -25.82 -21.81 -21.98
N ARG A 400 -26.80 -22.38 -22.70
CA ARG A 400 -26.83 -22.37 -24.16
C ARG A 400 -27.49 -21.11 -24.70
N THR A 401 -26.99 -20.68 -25.84
CA THR A 401 -27.42 -19.48 -26.56
C THR A 401 -28.10 -19.86 -27.87
N VAL A 402 -28.91 -18.95 -28.41
CA VAL A 402 -29.75 -19.23 -29.60
C VAL A 402 -28.93 -19.56 -30.85
N ASP A 403 -27.71 -19.03 -30.93
CA ASP A 403 -26.75 -19.30 -32.02
C ASP A 403 -26.03 -20.65 -31.86
N GLY A 404 -26.29 -21.40 -30.77
CA GLY A 404 -25.62 -22.67 -30.45
C GLY A 404 -24.35 -22.51 -29.60
N GLY A 405 -23.96 -21.27 -29.29
CA GLY A 405 -22.85 -20.95 -28.38
C GLY A 405 -23.16 -21.25 -26.92
N GLN A 406 -22.21 -20.91 -26.05
CA GLN A 406 -22.33 -21.11 -24.60
C GLN A 406 -21.81 -19.91 -23.81
N ILE A 407 -22.40 -19.67 -22.65
CA ILE A 407 -22.03 -18.64 -21.68
C ILE A 407 -21.71 -19.31 -20.35
N SER A 408 -20.62 -18.90 -19.71
CA SER A 408 -20.18 -19.42 -18.41
C SER A 408 -20.63 -18.50 -17.27
N LEU A 409 -21.38 -19.07 -16.33
CA LEU A 409 -21.85 -18.41 -15.12
C LEU A 409 -21.17 -19.03 -13.90
N ASP A 410 -20.53 -18.19 -13.08
CA ASP A 410 -19.96 -18.63 -11.81
C ASP A 410 -20.85 -18.16 -10.65
N TRP A 411 -21.45 -19.12 -9.97
CA TRP A 411 -22.41 -18.90 -8.89
C TRP A 411 -21.76 -18.98 -7.53
N VAL A 412 -22.16 -18.08 -6.64
CA VAL A 412 -21.98 -18.19 -5.20
C VAL A 412 -23.38 -18.14 -4.57
N ASP A 413 -23.93 -19.32 -4.32
CA ASP A 413 -25.34 -19.48 -3.91
C ASP A 413 -25.62 -18.89 -2.52
N ASN A 414 -24.59 -18.77 -1.67
CA ASN A 414 -24.65 -18.31 -0.26
C ASN A 414 -25.70 -19.07 0.58
N ARG A 415 -25.63 -20.41 0.55
CA ARG A 415 -26.67 -21.32 1.08
C ARG A 415 -26.89 -21.16 2.58
N ASP A 416 -25.81 -20.87 3.31
CA ASP A 416 -25.81 -20.78 4.77
C ASP A 416 -26.10 -19.35 5.28
N SER A 417 -26.70 -18.50 4.44
CA SER A 417 -27.11 -17.16 4.84
C SER A 417 -28.16 -17.22 5.94
N ALA A 418 -27.83 -16.70 7.13
CA ALA A 418 -28.77 -16.53 8.23
C ALA A 418 -29.84 -15.46 7.94
N GLU A 419 -29.47 -14.44 7.14
CA GLU A 419 -30.35 -13.31 6.82
C GLU A 419 -31.38 -13.66 5.73
N TYR A 420 -30.98 -14.47 4.75
CA TYR A 420 -31.84 -14.95 3.68
C TYR A 420 -31.74 -16.48 3.56
N PRO A 421 -32.34 -17.25 4.48
CA PRO A 421 -32.26 -18.72 4.49
C PRO A 421 -32.98 -19.34 3.28
N GLU A 422 -34.06 -18.72 2.82
CA GLU A 422 -34.85 -19.20 1.68
C GLU A 422 -34.20 -18.82 0.34
N SER A 423 -33.78 -19.83 -0.41
CA SER A 423 -33.14 -19.68 -1.72
C SER A 423 -34.05 -18.99 -2.76
N SER A 424 -35.36 -19.19 -2.69
CA SER A 424 -36.33 -18.66 -3.68
C SER A 424 -36.45 -17.13 -3.69
N ILE A 425 -36.21 -16.48 -2.54
CA ILE A 425 -36.37 -15.03 -2.36
C ILE A 425 -35.03 -14.30 -2.12
N ARG A 426 -33.92 -15.04 -2.00
CA ARG A 426 -32.60 -14.48 -1.70
C ARG A 426 -32.17 -13.46 -2.76
N PRO A 427 -31.93 -12.18 -2.38
CA PRO A 427 -31.48 -11.15 -3.31
C PRO A 427 -30.23 -11.60 -4.06
N THR A 428 -30.19 -11.29 -5.36
CA THR A 428 -29.13 -11.78 -6.26
C THR A 428 -28.40 -10.60 -6.92
N VAL A 429 -27.07 -10.58 -6.79
CA VAL A 429 -26.21 -9.62 -7.49
C VAL A 429 -25.62 -10.29 -8.74
N LEU A 430 -25.90 -9.73 -9.91
CA LEU A 430 -25.29 -10.14 -11.18
C LEU A 430 -24.09 -9.24 -11.49
N ILE A 431 -22.88 -9.80 -11.44
CA ILE A 431 -21.63 -9.07 -11.68
C ILE A 431 -21.17 -9.24 -13.13
N LEU A 432 -20.84 -8.11 -13.77
CA LEU A 432 -20.33 -8.01 -15.12
C LEU A 432 -18.87 -7.53 -15.08
N PRO A 433 -17.89 -8.41 -15.35
CA PRO A 433 -16.47 -8.04 -15.40
C PRO A 433 -16.12 -7.05 -16.52
N GLY A 434 -14.94 -6.45 -16.42
CA GLY A 434 -14.36 -5.59 -17.45
C GLY A 434 -13.85 -6.36 -18.68
N LEU A 435 -13.22 -5.62 -19.60
CA LEU A 435 -12.84 -6.07 -20.95
C LEU A 435 -12.23 -7.48 -21.02
N THR A 436 -11.16 -7.73 -20.27
CA THR A 436 -10.49 -9.05 -20.22
C THR A 436 -10.70 -9.79 -18.90
N GLY A 437 -11.66 -9.34 -18.09
CA GLY A 437 -11.93 -9.86 -16.75
C GLY A 437 -12.83 -11.10 -16.73
N ASN A 438 -12.75 -11.86 -15.63
CA ASN A 438 -13.63 -12.98 -15.31
C ASN A 438 -13.80 -13.08 -13.78
N SER A 439 -14.51 -14.10 -13.30
CA SER A 439 -14.74 -14.36 -11.87
C SER A 439 -13.49 -14.46 -10.99
N LYS A 440 -12.29 -14.66 -11.57
CA LYS A 440 -11.05 -14.88 -10.82
C LYS A 440 -10.31 -13.58 -10.49
N VAL A 441 -10.68 -12.45 -11.11
CA VAL A 441 -10.00 -11.17 -10.89
C VAL A 441 -10.32 -10.57 -9.52
N SER A 442 -9.41 -9.76 -8.98
CA SER A 442 -9.47 -9.28 -7.59
C SER A 442 -10.75 -8.48 -7.28
N TYR A 443 -11.09 -7.48 -8.10
CA TYR A 443 -12.25 -6.62 -7.85
C TYR A 443 -13.58 -7.39 -7.85
N VAL A 444 -13.72 -8.44 -8.69
CA VAL A 444 -14.91 -9.30 -8.69
C VAL A 444 -15.00 -10.09 -7.38
N ARG A 445 -13.88 -10.63 -6.91
CA ARG A 445 -13.83 -11.41 -5.66
C ARG A 445 -14.10 -10.57 -4.42
N HIS A 446 -13.66 -9.31 -4.40
CA HIS A 446 -14.00 -8.37 -3.34
C HIS A 446 -15.48 -7.96 -3.40
N ALA A 447 -16.05 -7.72 -4.58
CA ALA A 447 -17.49 -7.46 -4.74
C ALA A 447 -18.34 -8.66 -4.29
N ILE A 448 -17.92 -9.89 -4.62
CA ILE A 448 -18.56 -11.12 -4.11
C ILE A 448 -18.55 -11.14 -2.59
N ASN A 449 -17.39 -10.91 -1.97
CA ASN A 449 -17.25 -10.91 -0.52
C ASN A 449 -18.15 -9.84 0.15
N GLN A 450 -18.29 -8.66 -0.46
CA GLN A 450 -19.22 -7.63 0.03
C GLN A 450 -20.69 -8.07 -0.02
N ALA A 451 -21.10 -8.72 -1.11
CA ALA A 451 -22.47 -9.17 -1.28
C ALA A 451 -22.79 -10.38 -0.38
N THR A 452 -21.89 -11.36 -0.29
CA THR A 452 -22.13 -12.59 0.49
C THR A 452 -22.14 -12.33 1.99
N ARG A 453 -21.33 -11.38 2.49
CA ARG A 453 -21.38 -10.92 3.90
C ARG A 453 -22.73 -10.36 4.32
N ARG A 454 -23.55 -9.90 3.36
CA ARG A 454 -24.92 -9.39 3.57
C ARG A 454 -25.99 -10.42 3.21
N GLY A 455 -25.60 -11.69 3.09
CA GLY A 455 -26.53 -12.78 2.82
C GLY A 455 -27.00 -12.93 1.37
N TYR A 456 -26.49 -12.13 0.43
CA TYR A 456 -26.94 -12.17 -0.97
C TYR A 456 -26.34 -13.33 -1.76
N ARG A 457 -27.05 -13.78 -2.80
CA ARG A 457 -26.53 -14.65 -3.85
C ARG A 457 -25.74 -13.80 -4.85
N VAL A 458 -24.66 -14.36 -5.41
CA VAL A 458 -23.90 -13.71 -6.47
C VAL A 458 -23.79 -14.61 -7.70
N VAL A 459 -23.90 -13.99 -8.88
CA VAL A 459 -23.66 -14.63 -10.17
C VAL A 459 -22.67 -13.78 -10.94
N VAL A 460 -21.56 -14.35 -11.41
CA VAL A 460 -20.64 -13.66 -12.32
C VAL A 460 -20.95 -14.10 -13.74
N PHE A 461 -21.32 -13.13 -14.60
CA PHE A 461 -21.48 -13.32 -16.02
C PHE A 461 -20.12 -13.21 -16.71
N ASN A 462 -19.47 -14.34 -16.99
CA ASN A 462 -18.22 -14.33 -17.76
C ASN A 462 -18.55 -14.18 -19.25
N ASN A 463 -17.96 -13.15 -19.88
CA ASN A 463 -18.08 -12.96 -21.33
C ASN A 463 -17.57 -14.20 -22.07
N ARG A 464 -18.23 -14.55 -23.18
CA ARG A 464 -17.90 -15.77 -23.96
C ARG A 464 -16.42 -15.85 -24.30
N GLY A 465 -15.80 -16.98 -23.97
CA GLY A 465 -14.39 -17.27 -24.26
C GLY A 465 -13.42 -16.76 -23.20
N LEU A 466 -13.91 -16.13 -22.11
CA LEU A 466 -13.10 -15.65 -20.98
C LEU A 466 -13.30 -16.43 -19.68
N GLY A 467 -14.37 -17.24 -19.56
CA GLY A 467 -14.64 -18.05 -18.36
C GLY A 467 -13.79 -19.33 -18.27
N GLY A 468 -13.01 -19.64 -19.30
CA GLY A 468 -12.18 -20.84 -19.42
C GLY A 468 -12.72 -21.86 -20.42
N GLU A 469 -13.98 -21.71 -20.83
CA GLU A 469 -14.63 -22.47 -21.90
C GLU A 469 -14.09 -22.11 -23.28
N GLU A 470 -14.20 -23.05 -24.22
CA GLU A 470 -13.96 -22.80 -25.65
C GLU A 470 -15.18 -22.13 -26.29
N LEU A 471 -14.94 -21.24 -27.25
CA LEU A 471 -15.99 -20.74 -28.12
C LEU A 471 -16.51 -21.86 -29.01
N LEU A 472 -17.83 -22.04 -29.07
CA LEU A 472 -18.48 -23.01 -29.96
C LEU A 472 -19.01 -22.36 -31.24
N THR A 473 -19.23 -21.05 -31.19
CA THR A 473 -19.65 -20.22 -32.32
C THR A 473 -18.69 -19.03 -32.43
N PRO A 474 -18.59 -18.38 -33.60
CA PRO A 474 -17.73 -17.22 -33.75
C PRO A 474 -18.19 -15.98 -32.98
N VAL A 475 -19.38 -16.01 -32.37
CA VAL A 475 -19.93 -14.88 -31.59
C VAL A 475 -19.16 -14.73 -30.28
N THR A 476 -18.62 -13.53 -30.07
CA THR A 476 -17.90 -13.13 -28.85
C THR A 476 -18.72 -12.12 -28.04
N TYR A 477 -18.11 -11.04 -27.55
CA TYR A 477 -18.75 -9.97 -26.78
C TYR A 477 -18.20 -8.60 -27.17
N CYS A 478 -18.99 -7.54 -26.95
CA CYS A 478 -18.56 -6.16 -27.09
C CYS A 478 -19.42 -5.26 -26.18
N ALA A 479 -19.05 -3.98 -26.02
CA ALA A 479 -19.78 -3.08 -25.10
C ALA A 479 -21.22 -2.76 -25.56
N ALA A 480 -21.51 -2.89 -26.85
CA ALA A 480 -22.79 -2.54 -27.45
C ALA A 480 -23.78 -3.71 -27.50
N ASN A 481 -23.30 -4.95 -27.64
CA ASN A 481 -24.17 -6.11 -27.81
C ASN A 481 -24.64 -6.68 -26.45
N THR A 482 -25.91 -6.44 -26.12
CA THR A 482 -26.53 -6.86 -24.86
C THR A 482 -27.24 -8.21 -24.91
N SER A 483 -27.20 -8.94 -26.04
CA SER A 483 -28.00 -10.17 -26.24
C SER A 483 -27.68 -11.25 -25.21
N ASP A 484 -26.40 -11.43 -24.90
CA ASP A 484 -25.96 -12.44 -23.93
C ASP A 484 -26.39 -12.07 -22.52
N LEU A 485 -26.22 -10.80 -22.13
CA LEU A 485 -26.68 -10.31 -20.85
C LEU A 485 -28.20 -10.47 -20.71
N GLU A 486 -28.97 -10.19 -21.76
CA GLU A 486 -30.41 -10.43 -21.76
C GLU A 486 -30.75 -11.90 -21.51
N ARG A 487 -30.07 -12.82 -22.21
CA ARG A 487 -30.26 -14.26 -22.01
C ARG A 487 -29.96 -14.68 -20.57
N VAL A 488 -28.89 -14.13 -19.98
CA VAL A 488 -28.46 -14.41 -18.60
C VAL A 488 -29.49 -13.87 -17.60
N VAL A 489 -29.97 -12.65 -17.79
CA VAL A 489 -30.96 -12.04 -16.90
C VAL A 489 -32.28 -12.81 -16.94
N LEU A 490 -32.73 -13.24 -18.12
CA LEU A 490 -33.91 -14.11 -18.27
C LEU A 490 -33.70 -15.46 -17.58
N HIS A 491 -32.50 -16.04 -17.68
CA HIS A 491 -32.16 -17.29 -17.02
C HIS A 491 -32.16 -17.17 -15.49
N VAL A 492 -31.49 -16.14 -14.94
CA VAL A 492 -31.42 -15.89 -13.50
C VAL A 492 -32.80 -15.62 -12.91
N ASN A 493 -33.59 -14.76 -13.54
CA ASN A 493 -34.97 -14.49 -13.11
C ASN A 493 -35.88 -15.71 -13.27
N GLY A 494 -35.67 -16.55 -14.29
CA GLY A 494 -36.42 -17.80 -14.45
C GLY A 494 -36.12 -18.82 -13.36
N LEU A 495 -34.86 -18.93 -12.92
CA LEU A 495 -34.46 -19.79 -11.81
C LEU A 495 -34.99 -19.30 -10.45
N TYR A 496 -35.06 -17.98 -10.26
CA TYR A 496 -35.49 -17.36 -8.99
C TYR A 496 -36.50 -16.22 -9.23
N PRO A 497 -37.76 -16.51 -9.59
CA PRO A 497 -38.73 -15.49 -10.00
C PRO A 497 -39.11 -14.46 -8.91
N HIS A 498 -38.90 -14.81 -7.64
CA HIS A 498 -39.23 -13.97 -6.49
C HIS A 498 -38.01 -13.26 -5.88
N ALA A 499 -36.80 -13.55 -6.37
CA ALA A 499 -35.58 -12.92 -5.88
C ALA A 499 -35.32 -11.60 -6.64
N PRO A 500 -35.13 -10.46 -5.96
CA PRO A 500 -34.75 -9.24 -6.64
C PRO A 500 -33.31 -9.35 -7.19
N VAL A 501 -33.11 -8.91 -8.43
CA VAL A 501 -31.80 -8.93 -9.11
C VAL A 501 -31.23 -7.52 -9.27
N LEU A 502 -29.99 -7.30 -8.86
CA LEU A 502 -29.24 -6.05 -9.09
C LEU A 502 -28.05 -6.32 -10.01
N GLY A 503 -27.88 -5.51 -11.05
CA GLY A 503 -26.72 -5.60 -11.94
C GLY A 503 -25.55 -4.73 -11.46
N ALA A 504 -24.34 -5.26 -11.47
CA ALA A 504 -23.13 -4.54 -11.09
C ALA A 504 -22.03 -4.69 -12.15
N GLY A 505 -21.69 -3.61 -12.84
CA GLY A 505 -20.74 -3.63 -13.96
C GLY A 505 -19.48 -2.81 -13.73
N VAL A 506 -18.32 -3.37 -14.07
CA VAL A 506 -17.03 -2.70 -13.92
C VAL A 506 -16.42 -2.43 -15.30
N SER A 507 -16.00 -1.19 -15.55
CA SER A 507 -15.38 -0.77 -16.82
C SER A 507 -16.26 -1.15 -18.02
N LEU A 508 -15.78 -1.96 -18.97
CA LEU A 508 -16.60 -2.48 -20.10
C LEU A 508 -17.91 -3.12 -19.63
N GLY A 509 -17.89 -3.90 -18.53
CA GLY A 509 -19.11 -4.52 -17.99
C GLY A 509 -20.12 -3.50 -17.49
N GLY A 510 -19.66 -2.31 -17.07
CA GLY A 510 -20.51 -1.18 -16.73
C GLY A 510 -21.13 -0.53 -17.98
N MET A 511 -20.39 -0.40 -19.08
CA MET A 511 -20.95 0.06 -20.37
C MET A 511 -22.05 -0.90 -20.84
N LEU A 512 -21.77 -2.20 -20.80
CA LEU A 512 -22.71 -3.25 -21.19
C LEU A 512 -23.99 -3.21 -20.34
N LEU A 513 -23.85 -3.05 -19.02
CA LEU A 513 -24.98 -2.91 -18.10
C LEU A 513 -25.82 -1.67 -18.42
N LEU A 514 -25.20 -0.51 -18.61
CA LEU A 514 -25.92 0.74 -18.92
C LEU A 514 -26.65 0.65 -20.27
N ASN A 515 -25.99 0.09 -21.29
CA ASN A 515 -26.61 -0.15 -22.61
C ASN A 515 -27.82 -1.10 -22.49
N TYR A 516 -27.71 -2.14 -21.68
CA TYR A 516 -28.82 -3.07 -21.41
C TYR A 516 -29.98 -2.39 -20.67
N LEU A 517 -29.70 -1.66 -19.60
CA LEU A 517 -30.72 -0.94 -18.82
C LEU A 517 -31.42 0.13 -19.66
N ALA A 518 -30.68 0.83 -20.53
CA ALA A 518 -31.24 1.80 -21.47
C ALA A 518 -32.12 1.14 -22.55
N ARG A 519 -31.71 -0.03 -23.04
CA ARG A 519 -32.46 -0.79 -24.07
C ARG A 519 -33.73 -1.42 -23.51
N LYS A 520 -33.65 -2.05 -22.34
CA LYS A 520 -34.76 -2.79 -21.73
C LYS A 520 -35.67 -1.94 -20.86
N ARG A 521 -35.20 -0.79 -20.37
CA ARG A 521 -36.00 0.13 -19.56
C ARG A 521 -36.64 -0.59 -18.37
N THR A 522 -37.96 -0.60 -18.28
CA THR A 522 -38.76 -1.26 -17.23
C THR A 522 -38.80 -2.79 -17.35
N GLU A 523 -38.41 -3.35 -18.49
CA GLU A 523 -38.38 -4.80 -18.76
C GLU A 523 -36.98 -5.39 -18.51
N SER A 524 -36.10 -4.66 -17.83
CA SER A 524 -34.73 -5.08 -17.55
C SER A 524 -34.63 -6.28 -16.62
N GLY A 525 -35.71 -6.67 -15.93
CA GLY A 525 -35.65 -7.74 -14.92
C GLY A 525 -34.68 -7.44 -13.77
N MET A 526 -34.28 -6.18 -13.57
CA MET A 526 -33.38 -5.73 -12.51
C MET A 526 -34.05 -4.65 -11.68
N VAL A 527 -33.77 -4.63 -10.37
CA VAL A 527 -34.29 -3.63 -9.44
C VAL A 527 -33.42 -2.38 -9.35
N ALA A 528 -32.13 -2.49 -9.67
CA ALA A 528 -31.17 -1.39 -9.69
C ALA A 528 -29.89 -1.77 -10.48
N GLY A 529 -29.07 -0.78 -10.78
CA GLY A 529 -27.75 -0.93 -11.39
C GLY A 529 -26.64 -0.23 -10.59
N PHE A 530 -25.45 -0.82 -10.56
CA PHE A 530 -24.25 -0.21 -9.99
C PHE A 530 -23.09 -0.27 -10.99
N THR A 531 -22.35 0.82 -11.16
CA THR A 531 -21.19 0.82 -12.08
C THR A 531 -19.94 1.46 -11.50
N ILE A 532 -18.77 0.93 -11.87
CA ILE A 532 -17.46 1.41 -11.44
C ILE A 532 -16.56 1.68 -12.65
N SER A 533 -15.92 2.84 -12.69
CA SER A 533 -14.92 3.23 -13.69
C SER A 533 -15.40 3.01 -15.14
N VAL A 534 -16.64 3.40 -15.43
CA VAL A 534 -17.22 3.25 -16.79
C VAL A 534 -16.57 4.23 -17.76
N PRO A 535 -16.08 3.76 -18.92
CA PRO A 535 -15.78 4.63 -20.06
C PRO A 535 -17.08 5.16 -20.68
N TRP A 536 -17.42 6.42 -20.39
CA TRP A 536 -18.71 7.02 -20.79
C TRP A 536 -18.84 7.32 -22.28
N ASN A 537 -17.71 7.59 -22.94
CA ASN A 537 -17.64 7.86 -24.37
C ASN A 537 -16.44 7.11 -24.96
N ALA A 538 -16.70 6.10 -25.77
CA ALA A 538 -15.68 5.18 -26.27
C ALA A 538 -14.63 5.87 -27.16
N LEU A 539 -15.05 6.88 -27.96
CA LEU A 539 -14.13 7.67 -28.79
C LEU A 539 -13.13 8.46 -27.93
N LYS A 540 -13.62 9.20 -26.94
CA LYS A 540 -12.77 9.96 -26.01
C LYS A 540 -11.87 9.04 -25.18
N SER A 541 -12.39 7.88 -24.79
CA SER A 541 -11.65 6.86 -24.04
C SER A 541 -10.52 6.26 -24.86
N ALA A 542 -10.78 5.91 -26.13
CA ALA A 542 -9.77 5.43 -27.06
C ALA A 542 -8.70 6.49 -27.35
N ALA A 543 -9.09 7.77 -27.49
CA ALA A 543 -8.14 8.86 -27.68
C ALA A 543 -7.21 9.02 -26.46
N SER A 544 -7.76 8.99 -25.24
CA SER A 544 -6.94 9.09 -24.02
C SER A 544 -6.03 7.87 -23.84
N MET A 545 -6.51 6.67 -24.15
CA MET A 545 -5.73 5.43 -24.07
C MET A 545 -4.60 5.36 -25.12
N GLU A 546 -4.64 6.17 -26.17
CA GLU A 546 -3.59 6.25 -27.19
C GLU A 546 -2.57 7.37 -26.95
N GLU A 547 -2.74 8.18 -25.91
CA GLU A 547 -1.68 9.07 -25.44
C GLU A 547 -0.42 8.25 -25.13
N PRO A 548 0.81 8.74 -25.44
CA PRO A 548 2.03 7.92 -25.41
C PRO A 548 2.24 7.11 -24.12
N LEU A 549 1.95 7.72 -22.97
CA LEU A 549 2.12 7.06 -21.67
C LEU A 549 1.00 6.04 -21.38
N ASN A 550 -0.26 6.37 -21.68
CA ASN A 550 -1.38 5.44 -21.50
C ASN A 550 -1.29 4.27 -22.49
N TRP A 551 -0.78 4.54 -23.69
CA TRP A 551 -0.53 3.52 -24.70
C TRP A 551 0.47 2.49 -24.19
N LEU A 552 1.61 2.98 -23.69
CA LEU A 552 2.68 2.13 -23.16
C LEU A 552 2.24 1.35 -21.92
N LEU A 553 1.56 1.99 -20.98
CA LEU A 553 1.23 1.38 -19.68
C LEU A 553 0.01 0.45 -19.74
N PHE A 554 -0.97 0.75 -20.59
CA PHE A 554 -2.28 0.05 -20.56
C PHE A 554 -2.70 -0.48 -21.92
N ASN A 555 -2.76 0.38 -22.94
CA ASN A 555 -3.39 0.05 -24.22
C ASN A 555 -2.70 -1.13 -24.90
N LYS A 556 -1.36 -1.08 -25.00
CA LYS A 556 -0.57 -2.16 -25.61
C LYS A 556 -0.75 -3.49 -24.88
N TYR A 557 -0.75 -3.47 -23.54
CA TYR A 557 -0.94 -4.67 -22.73
C TYR A 557 -2.33 -5.28 -22.93
N LEU A 558 -3.38 -4.46 -22.90
CA LEU A 558 -4.76 -4.92 -23.11
C LEU A 558 -5.00 -5.40 -24.54
N THR A 559 -4.44 -4.72 -25.53
CA THR A 559 -4.49 -5.14 -26.93
C THR A 559 -3.84 -6.51 -27.10
N ASN A 560 -2.66 -6.73 -26.50
CA ASN A 560 -2.03 -8.05 -26.52
C ASN A 560 -2.92 -9.12 -25.85
N GLY A 561 -3.58 -8.80 -24.74
CA GLY A 561 -4.55 -9.69 -24.08
C GLY A 561 -5.74 -10.05 -24.98
N LEU A 562 -6.28 -9.08 -25.71
CA LEU A 562 -7.35 -9.29 -26.69
C LEU A 562 -6.89 -10.18 -27.86
N CYS A 563 -5.71 -9.90 -28.41
CA CYS A 563 -5.09 -10.72 -29.46
C CYS A 563 -4.84 -12.17 -28.99
N GLN A 564 -4.41 -12.36 -27.74
CA GLN A 564 -4.27 -13.69 -27.13
C GLN A 564 -5.62 -14.39 -26.97
N ALA A 565 -6.67 -13.69 -26.55
CA ALA A 565 -8.01 -14.24 -26.46
C ALA A 565 -8.54 -14.71 -27.82
N VAL A 566 -8.31 -13.94 -28.88
CA VAL A 566 -8.63 -14.34 -30.27
C VAL A 566 -7.79 -15.55 -30.70
N THR A 567 -6.49 -15.56 -30.39
CA THR A 567 -5.59 -16.67 -30.73
C THR A 567 -6.03 -17.99 -30.10
N ARG A 568 -6.46 -17.96 -28.83
CA ARG A 568 -6.96 -19.13 -28.10
C ARG A 568 -8.12 -19.81 -28.82
N HIS A 569 -8.97 -19.03 -29.50
CA HIS A 569 -10.15 -19.52 -30.20
C HIS A 569 -10.02 -19.45 -31.73
N ARG A 570 -8.77 -19.44 -32.26
CA ARG A 570 -8.48 -19.30 -33.70
C ARG A 570 -9.31 -20.25 -34.56
N LYS A 571 -9.42 -21.53 -34.19
CA LYS A 571 -10.13 -22.57 -34.96
C LYS A 571 -11.58 -22.22 -35.30
N VAL A 572 -12.23 -21.42 -34.46
CA VAL A 572 -13.62 -21.00 -34.65
C VAL A 572 -13.69 -19.62 -35.31
N LEU A 573 -12.80 -18.71 -34.95
CA LEU A 573 -12.81 -17.33 -35.41
C LEU A 573 -12.21 -17.13 -36.82
N GLU A 574 -11.26 -17.97 -37.25
CA GLU A 574 -10.63 -17.88 -38.57
C GLU A 574 -11.59 -18.11 -39.74
N LYS A 575 -12.78 -18.66 -39.44
CA LYS A 575 -13.85 -18.88 -40.42
C LYS A 575 -14.58 -17.60 -40.81
N VAL A 576 -14.48 -16.54 -40.00
CA VAL A 576 -15.26 -15.31 -40.17
C VAL A 576 -14.41 -14.04 -40.23
N VAL A 577 -13.18 -14.07 -39.72
CA VAL A 577 -12.27 -12.91 -39.71
C VAL A 577 -10.84 -13.37 -40.01
N ASP A 578 -10.08 -12.53 -40.74
CA ASP A 578 -8.63 -12.72 -40.94
C ASP A 578 -7.88 -12.50 -39.61
N ILE A 579 -7.57 -13.61 -38.94
CA ILE A 579 -6.89 -13.59 -37.64
C ILE A 579 -5.47 -13.04 -37.76
N ASP A 580 -4.74 -13.31 -38.84
CA ASP A 580 -3.37 -12.83 -38.99
C ASP A 580 -3.33 -11.30 -39.15
N HIS A 581 -4.36 -10.70 -39.75
CA HIS A 581 -4.53 -9.25 -39.78
C HIS A 581 -4.89 -8.67 -38.40
N VAL A 582 -5.79 -9.32 -37.65
CA VAL A 582 -6.19 -8.91 -36.29
C VAL A 582 -5.00 -8.91 -35.34
N LEU A 583 -4.16 -9.94 -35.38
CA LEU A 583 -3.01 -10.08 -34.48
C LEU A 583 -1.93 -9.00 -34.66
N LYS A 584 -1.99 -8.21 -35.73
CA LYS A 584 -1.11 -7.06 -35.95
C LYS A 584 -1.53 -5.81 -35.15
N ALA A 585 -2.69 -5.83 -34.49
CA ALA A 585 -3.20 -4.66 -33.76
C ALA A 585 -2.25 -4.24 -32.63
N GLN A 586 -1.94 -2.95 -32.55
CA GLN A 586 -1.10 -2.36 -31.49
C GLN A 586 -1.89 -1.48 -30.51
N THR A 587 -3.17 -1.20 -30.82
CA THR A 587 -4.10 -0.47 -29.95
C THR A 587 -5.45 -1.18 -29.88
N ILE A 588 -6.22 -0.90 -28.83
CA ILE A 588 -7.59 -1.40 -28.68
C ILE A 588 -8.46 -0.95 -29.86
N ARG A 589 -8.24 0.28 -30.37
CA ARG A 589 -8.95 0.79 -31.55
C ARG A 589 -8.62 0.01 -32.81
N GLU A 590 -7.35 -0.30 -33.05
CA GLU A 590 -6.96 -1.15 -34.17
C GLU A 590 -7.55 -2.56 -34.04
N PHE A 591 -7.58 -3.11 -32.82
CA PHE A 591 -8.24 -4.39 -32.57
C PHE A 591 -9.73 -4.30 -32.85
N ASP A 592 -10.41 -3.28 -32.35
CA ASP A 592 -11.85 -3.08 -32.54
C ASP A 592 -12.21 -2.79 -33.99
N GLU A 593 -11.34 -2.12 -34.75
CA GLU A 593 -11.50 -1.90 -36.18
C GLU A 593 -11.36 -3.22 -36.98
N ARG A 594 -10.33 -4.01 -36.66
CA ARG A 594 -9.99 -5.24 -37.41
C ARG A 594 -10.78 -6.46 -36.98
N PHE A 595 -11.35 -6.47 -35.78
CA PHE A 595 -12.04 -7.62 -35.21
C PHE A 595 -13.48 -7.27 -34.80
N THR A 596 -13.66 -6.44 -33.77
CA THR A 596 -14.97 -6.19 -33.15
C THR A 596 -15.98 -5.63 -34.15
N SER A 597 -15.60 -4.60 -34.90
CA SER A 597 -16.47 -3.91 -35.85
C SER A 597 -16.91 -4.86 -36.97
N LEU A 598 -15.99 -5.68 -37.49
CA LEU A 598 -16.28 -6.67 -38.53
C LEU A 598 -17.20 -7.77 -38.01
N LEU A 599 -16.87 -8.36 -36.85
CA LEU A 599 -17.60 -9.49 -36.28
C LEU A 599 -19.04 -9.12 -35.91
N PHE A 600 -19.27 -7.89 -35.44
CA PHE A 600 -20.59 -7.39 -35.07
C PHE A 600 -21.28 -6.59 -36.19
N GLY A 601 -20.71 -6.56 -37.40
CA GLY A 601 -21.36 -5.99 -38.59
C GLY A 601 -21.47 -4.46 -38.62
N TYR A 602 -20.58 -3.75 -37.92
CA TYR A 602 -20.49 -2.30 -37.99
C TYR A 602 -19.77 -1.84 -39.27
N LYS A 603 -20.21 -0.72 -39.84
CA LYS A 603 -19.58 -0.13 -41.03
C LYS A 603 -18.19 0.43 -40.75
N SER A 604 -17.97 0.92 -39.53
CA SER A 604 -16.69 1.46 -39.07
C SER A 604 -16.52 1.29 -37.55
N CYS A 605 -15.27 1.38 -37.08
CA CYS A 605 -14.97 1.41 -35.64
C CYS A 605 -15.62 2.62 -34.94
N THR A 606 -15.76 3.75 -35.65
CA THR A 606 -16.42 4.94 -35.12
C THR A 606 -17.91 4.69 -34.88
N ASP A 607 -18.59 3.98 -35.80
CA ASP A 607 -20.00 3.61 -35.62
C ASP A 607 -20.17 2.66 -34.43
N TYR A 608 -19.26 1.69 -34.28
CA TYR A 608 -19.22 0.82 -33.10
C TYR A 608 -19.03 1.63 -31.81
N TYR A 609 -18.07 2.56 -31.77
CA TYR A 609 -17.82 3.37 -30.59
C TYR A 609 -18.97 4.31 -30.24
N HIS A 610 -19.65 4.86 -31.24
CA HIS A 610 -20.87 5.62 -31.02
C HIS A 610 -21.93 4.72 -30.38
N ASP A 611 -22.19 3.52 -30.92
CA ASP A 611 -23.18 2.60 -30.34
C ASP A 611 -22.75 2.05 -28.96
N ALA A 612 -21.46 1.87 -28.71
CA ALA A 612 -20.95 1.39 -27.43
C ALA A 612 -21.10 2.42 -26.30
N SER A 613 -21.12 3.71 -26.61
CA SER A 613 -21.07 4.80 -25.62
C SER A 613 -22.40 4.95 -24.85
N PRO A 614 -22.40 4.84 -23.51
CA PRO A 614 -23.64 4.94 -22.73
C PRO A 614 -24.12 6.38 -22.48
N ASP A 615 -23.26 7.39 -22.67
CA ASP A 615 -23.51 8.81 -22.37
C ASP A 615 -24.83 9.36 -22.92
N HIS A 616 -25.16 9.07 -24.17
CA HIS A 616 -26.39 9.54 -24.83
C HIS A 616 -27.58 8.59 -24.66
N LYS A 617 -27.38 7.40 -24.09
CA LYS A 617 -28.42 6.36 -23.89
C LYS A 617 -29.02 6.38 -22.50
N LEU A 618 -28.31 6.95 -21.53
CA LEU A 618 -28.69 7.15 -20.13
C LEU A 618 -30.15 7.60 -19.90
N PRO A 619 -30.71 8.57 -20.66
CA PRO A 619 -32.09 9.01 -20.47
C PRO A 619 -33.16 7.93 -20.68
N ASN A 620 -32.81 6.82 -21.32
CA ASN A 620 -33.74 5.70 -21.53
C ASN A 620 -33.79 4.73 -20.33
N THR A 621 -32.90 4.86 -19.35
CA THR A 621 -32.89 3.99 -18.17
C THR A 621 -34.12 4.23 -17.29
N ALA A 622 -34.65 3.16 -16.68
CA ALA A 622 -35.89 3.24 -15.87
C ALA A 622 -35.75 2.70 -14.44
N VAL A 623 -34.55 2.26 -14.05
CA VAL A 623 -34.24 1.74 -12.71
C VAL A 623 -33.26 2.66 -12.00
N PRO A 624 -33.17 2.64 -10.66
CA PRO A 624 -32.13 3.37 -9.92
C PRO A 624 -30.73 2.90 -10.33
N ILE A 625 -29.83 3.84 -10.62
CA ILE A 625 -28.45 3.57 -11.03
C ILE A 625 -27.48 4.44 -10.22
N MET A 626 -26.46 3.82 -9.63
CA MET A 626 -25.35 4.50 -8.97
C MET A 626 -24.04 4.22 -9.69
N CYS A 627 -23.33 5.29 -10.06
CA CYS A 627 -22.07 5.22 -10.80
C CYS A 627 -20.91 5.79 -9.96
N LEU A 628 -19.75 5.14 -10.00
CA LEU A 628 -18.51 5.64 -9.39
C LEU A 628 -17.44 5.84 -10.47
N ASN A 629 -16.90 7.05 -10.56
CA ASN A 629 -15.78 7.38 -11.46
C ASN A 629 -14.75 8.26 -10.72
N ALA A 630 -13.48 8.14 -11.10
CA ALA A 630 -12.40 9.02 -10.66
C ALA A 630 -12.06 10.04 -11.76
N ALA A 631 -11.83 11.30 -11.39
CA ALA A 631 -11.45 12.36 -12.34
C ALA A 631 -10.07 12.12 -12.98
N ASP A 632 -9.19 11.36 -12.33
CA ASP A 632 -7.86 11.00 -12.81
C ASP A 632 -7.77 9.61 -13.48
N ASP A 633 -8.91 9.00 -13.83
CA ASP A 633 -8.99 7.70 -14.51
C ASP A 633 -8.42 7.79 -15.96
N PRO A 634 -7.35 7.05 -16.31
CA PRO A 634 -6.74 7.11 -17.64
C PRO A 634 -7.57 6.45 -18.74
N PHE A 635 -8.60 5.66 -18.40
CA PHE A 635 -9.47 4.98 -19.34
C PHE A 635 -10.75 5.76 -19.60
N SER A 636 -11.16 6.62 -18.67
CA SER A 636 -12.39 7.39 -18.77
C SER A 636 -12.11 8.86 -18.42
N PRO A 637 -11.63 9.67 -19.39
CA PRO A 637 -11.23 11.05 -19.13
C PRO A 637 -12.42 11.90 -18.65
N GLN A 638 -12.18 12.81 -17.70
CA GLN A 638 -13.22 13.61 -17.05
C GLN A 638 -14.14 14.37 -18.03
N GLY A 639 -13.60 14.85 -19.15
CA GLY A 639 -14.37 15.54 -20.20
C GLY A 639 -15.36 14.65 -20.96
N ALA A 640 -15.42 13.34 -20.67
CA ALA A 640 -16.40 12.41 -21.23
C ALA A 640 -17.64 12.21 -20.33
N PHE A 641 -17.62 12.69 -19.08
CA PHE A 641 -18.71 12.43 -18.13
C PHE A 641 -19.98 13.22 -18.48
N PRO A 642 -21.16 12.58 -18.58
CA PRO A 642 -22.42 13.24 -18.92
C PRO A 642 -23.06 13.89 -17.67
N LEU A 643 -22.32 14.74 -16.95
CA LEU A 643 -22.71 15.28 -15.64
C LEU A 643 -24.03 16.06 -15.68
N THR A 644 -24.24 16.86 -16.72
CA THR A 644 -25.48 17.64 -16.91
C THR A 644 -26.68 16.74 -17.14
N THR A 645 -26.52 15.71 -17.97
CA THR A 645 -27.55 14.69 -18.20
C THR A 645 -27.88 13.97 -16.90
N ILE A 646 -26.88 13.47 -16.16
CA ILE A 646 -27.08 12.76 -14.89
C ILE A 646 -27.81 13.64 -13.87
N GLN A 647 -27.40 14.89 -13.72
CA GLN A 647 -28.03 15.84 -12.79
C GLN A 647 -29.53 16.07 -13.09
N SER A 648 -29.95 15.93 -14.35
CA SER A 648 -31.33 16.07 -14.79
C SER A 648 -32.18 14.80 -14.62
N LEU A 649 -31.55 13.63 -14.48
CA LEU A 649 -32.26 12.35 -14.37
C LEU A 649 -32.63 12.05 -12.92
N PRO A 650 -33.88 11.63 -12.65
CA PRO A 650 -34.32 11.36 -11.28
C PRO A 650 -33.72 10.06 -10.72
N ASN A 651 -33.40 9.10 -11.59
CA ASN A 651 -33.01 7.72 -11.25
C ASN A 651 -31.52 7.41 -11.40
N VAL A 652 -30.66 8.40 -11.70
CA VAL A 652 -29.23 8.19 -11.90
C VAL A 652 -28.43 9.09 -10.97
N ALA A 653 -27.41 8.53 -10.33
CA ALA A 653 -26.45 9.25 -9.51
C ALA A 653 -25.03 8.88 -9.92
N MET A 654 -24.13 9.86 -9.88
CA MET A 654 -22.70 9.67 -10.05
C MET A 654 -21.94 10.24 -8.86
N LEU A 655 -21.11 9.40 -8.24
CA LEU A 655 -20.12 9.81 -7.26
C LEU A 655 -18.78 9.99 -7.96
N LEU A 656 -18.27 11.22 -7.93
CA LEU A 656 -17.02 11.60 -8.58
C LEU A 656 -15.94 11.85 -7.52
N THR A 657 -14.90 11.03 -7.54
CA THR A 657 -13.70 11.27 -6.72
C THR A 657 -12.65 12.05 -7.51
N ALA A 658 -11.85 12.88 -6.84
CA ALA A 658 -10.73 13.57 -7.50
C ALA A 658 -9.63 12.60 -7.95
N HIS A 659 -9.46 11.52 -7.17
CA HIS A 659 -8.46 10.49 -7.38
C HIS A 659 -9.09 9.11 -7.27
N GLY A 660 -8.46 8.11 -7.86
CA GLY A 660 -8.87 6.72 -7.73
C GLY A 660 -8.39 5.84 -8.87
N GLY A 661 -7.89 6.41 -9.96
CA GLY A 661 -7.47 5.65 -11.14
C GLY A 661 -8.60 4.78 -11.71
N HIS A 662 -8.23 3.83 -12.56
CA HIS A 662 -9.16 2.87 -13.14
C HIS A 662 -9.29 1.64 -12.23
N ILE A 663 -10.48 1.45 -11.64
CA ILE A 663 -10.81 0.26 -10.81
C ILE A 663 -9.86 0.09 -9.61
N ALA A 664 -9.28 1.17 -9.08
CA ALA A 664 -8.32 1.10 -7.99
C ALA A 664 -8.90 1.63 -6.67
N PHE A 665 -9.22 2.93 -6.59
CA PHE A 665 -9.80 3.60 -5.42
C PHE A 665 -9.12 3.22 -4.10
N LEU A 666 -7.79 3.01 -4.14
CA LEU A 666 -6.99 2.47 -3.04
C LEU A 666 -6.94 3.46 -1.89
N GLN A 667 -7.12 2.96 -0.67
CA GLN A 667 -7.13 3.76 0.55
C GLN A 667 -6.24 3.13 1.63
N GLY A 668 -5.76 3.97 2.55
CA GLY A 668 -4.86 3.56 3.63
C GLY A 668 -3.41 3.39 3.18
N PHE A 669 -2.50 3.24 4.15
CA PHE A 669 -1.06 3.13 3.87
C PHE A 669 -0.67 1.79 3.25
N PHE A 670 -1.40 0.71 3.55
CA PHE A 670 -1.20 -0.61 2.94
C PHE A 670 -2.53 -1.11 2.32
N PRO A 671 -2.82 -0.81 1.04
CA PRO A 671 -4.15 -1.01 0.45
C PRO A 671 -4.37 -2.46 -0.01
N ARG A 672 -4.18 -3.43 0.89
CA ARG A 672 -4.41 -4.86 0.60
C ARG A 672 -5.87 -5.29 0.81
N GLY A 673 -6.62 -4.55 1.65
CA GLY A 673 -7.98 -4.87 2.06
C GLY A 673 -9.07 -4.19 1.24
N GLU A 674 -10.19 -3.91 1.91
CA GLU A 674 -11.35 -3.21 1.35
C GLU A 674 -10.98 -1.76 0.99
N SER A 675 -11.29 -1.37 -0.24
CA SER A 675 -11.09 -0.02 -0.77
C SER A 675 -12.42 0.75 -0.84
N TYR A 676 -12.32 2.02 -1.20
CA TYR A 676 -13.47 2.92 -1.21
C TYR A 676 -14.59 2.43 -2.15
N MET A 677 -14.25 1.87 -3.31
CA MET A 677 -15.24 1.36 -4.27
C MET A 677 -16.04 0.16 -3.72
N GLU A 678 -15.43 -0.69 -2.89
CA GLU A 678 -16.12 -1.86 -2.35
C GLU A 678 -17.03 -1.50 -1.18
N ARG A 679 -16.65 -0.52 -0.37
CA ARG A 679 -17.53 0.05 0.67
C ARG A 679 -18.77 0.68 0.04
N LEU A 680 -18.59 1.47 -1.02
CA LEU A 680 -19.68 2.07 -1.78
C LEU A 680 -20.59 1.02 -2.41
N PHE A 681 -20.01 0.02 -3.09
CA PHE A 681 -20.76 -1.09 -3.65
C PHE A 681 -21.60 -1.79 -2.57
N GLY A 682 -20.98 -2.17 -1.44
CA GLY A 682 -21.67 -2.86 -0.36
C GLY A 682 -22.84 -2.07 0.20
N GLN A 683 -22.65 -0.78 0.49
CA GLN A 683 -23.70 0.09 1.02
C GLN A 683 -24.84 0.35 0.01
N PHE A 684 -24.52 0.54 -1.27
CA PHE A 684 -25.56 0.78 -2.28
C PHE A 684 -26.38 -0.48 -2.56
N VAL A 685 -25.74 -1.64 -2.71
CA VAL A 685 -26.44 -2.92 -2.91
C VAL A 685 -27.37 -3.20 -1.74
N GLN A 686 -26.90 -2.96 -0.52
CA GLN A 686 -27.72 -3.09 0.69
C GLN A 686 -28.93 -2.16 0.66
N ALA A 687 -28.71 -0.87 0.42
CA ALA A 687 -29.78 0.12 0.36
C ALA A 687 -30.83 -0.21 -0.72
N ALA A 688 -30.40 -0.71 -1.88
CA ALA A 688 -31.29 -1.06 -2.98
C ALA A 688 -32.20 -2.26 -2.65
N PHE A 689 -31.70 -3.27 -1.92
CA PHE A 689 -32.47 -4.44 -1.54
C PHE A 689 -33.32 -4.24 -0.28
N GLU A 690 -32.80 -3.54 0.73
CA GLU A 690 -33.49 -3.36 2.02
C GLU A 690 -34.48 -2.20 2.02
N HIS A 691 -34.30 -1.21 1.15
CA HIS A 691 -35.17 -0.03 1.07
C HIS A 691 -35.78 0.19 -0.34
N PRO A 692 -36.44 -0.83 -0.93
CA PRO A 692 -36.89 -0.79 -2.33
C PRO A 692 -38.00 0.24 -2.58
N LYS A 693 -38.83 0.55 -1.58
CA LYS A 693 -39.88 1.59 -1.68
C LYS A 693 -39.27 2.99 -1.64
N ASP A 694 -38.33 3.21 -0.74
CA ASP A 694 -37.68 4.51 -0.54
C ASP A 694 -36.84 4.89 -1.76
N ILE A 695 -36.06 3.95 -2.33
CA ILE A 695 -35.24 4.20 -3.53
C ILE A 695 -36.13 4.48 -4.75
N LYS A 696 -37.23 3.75 -4.95
CA LYS A 696 -38.18 3.99 -6.05
C LYS A 696 -38.82 5.37 -5.94
N LYS A 697 -39.27 5.73 -4.73
CA LYS A 697 -39.83 7.06 -4.45
C LYS A 697 -38.81 8.16 -4.73
N ALA A 698 -37.58 8.00 -4.25
CA ALA A 698 -36.50 8.96 -4.47
C ALA A 698 -36.16 9.13 -5.96
N CYS A 699 -36.27 8.06 -6.75
CA CYS A 699 -36.04 8.05 -8.18
C CYS A 699 -37.29 8.41 -9.03
N GLY A 700 -38.42 8.77 -8.41
CA GLY A 700 -39.65 9.11 -9.13
C GLY A 700 -40.29 7.94 -9.88
N ILE A 701 -39.97 6.70 -9.51
CA ILE A 701 -40.47 5.48 -10.16
C ILE A 701 -41.82 5.11 -9.51
N LYS A 702 -42.90 5.14 -10.30
CA LYS A 702 -44.25 4.78 -9.84
C LYS A 702 -44.32 3.29 -9.51
N GLU A 703 -44.91 2.94 -8.37
CA GLU A 703 -45.26 1.56 -8.08
C GLU A 703 -46.35 1.09 -9.06
N LYS A 704 -46.18 -0.10 -9.64
CA LYS A 704 -47.32 -0.77 -10.28
C LYS A 704 -48.31 -1.09 -9.16
N PRO A 705 -49.61 -0.77 -9.32
CA PRO A 705 -50.61 -1.18 -8.35
C PRO A 705 -50.52 -2.70 -8.18
N SER A 706 -50.41 -3.13 -6.91
CA SER A 706 -50.48 -4.52 -6.52
C SER A 706 -51.80 -5.10 -7.01
N SER A 707 -51.74 -5.98 -8.01
CA SER A 707 -52.86 -6.81 -8.46
C SER A 707 -53.05 -8.01 -7.55
#